data_AF-A0A7Y0DBL7-F1
#
_entry.id   AF-A0A7Y0DBL7-F1
#
_cell.length_a   1.000
_cell.length_b   1.000
_cell.length_c   1.000
_cell.angle_alpha   90.00
_cell.angle_beta   90.00
_cell.angle_gamma   90.00
#
_symmetry.space_group_name_H-M   'P 1'
#
loop_
_entity.id
_entity.type
_entity.pdbx_description
1 polymer ?
#
loop_
_entity_poly.entity_id
_entity_poly.type
_entity_poly.pdbx_seq_one_letter_code
_entity_poly.pdbx_strand_id
1 'polypeptide(L)'
;MVDEGSRILAGRYAVGELIGRGGMAEVHIGHDTRLGRTVAIKVLRSDLARDPSFLARFRREAQAAASLNHPAIVAVYDTGEDLVTEASGVVAHVPFIVMEYVEGHTVRDILRDGNAVPIDEAVEITAGVLSALEYSHHAGIVHRDIKPANVMLTPTGAIKVMDFGIARAVADSAATMTQTQAVIGTAQYLSPEQARGEQVDARSDLYSTGCLLFELLTGRPPFIGDSPVAVAYQHVREAAPTPSSFAADVPETLDRITLKALAKDRDDRYSSAAEFRADLESAARGGRVAAPPISAFAAGALASGPATQVMTPTAAATATQIVPAGASGWAPTTPGSTGVLPQSYRTDTEEPPRRRWLLWTLLAVAILAIGGIFALIQANANKVQTPVTVTVPTVTNLTEAEARSKVAAADLTFVRKAETSVTVAVGNVTRTDPPERSAVPKKSDVNVWISTGPDSVKLSDLSGLTQDQARAQLKDLGLTPGTVTQVDDPAQPQGKVVSTAPAAGTVPAGSTVNLSISSGNVQLPDLVGKPRAEAQGVLTALHLTGNFTNVESADKTPDTVLTQDRSPGLVQQGSTVGLSIAIAPTTVTIPDGLVGQTYDAAAKQLAALGLQAQQATPVASADYAQGIVMSSNPNKGAKVVPGSTVILNVSKGPGPTTPGGGAAAAPAAAAPATTG
;
A
#
# COMPACT_ATOMS: atom_id res chain seq x y z
N MET A 1 10.65 -42.08 -1.18
CA MET A 1 11.71 -42.82 -0.46
C MET A 1 11.82 -42.19 0.91
N VAL A 2 11.93 -42.99 1.98
CA VAL A 2 12.17 -42.47 3.34
C VAL A 2 13.51 -43.05 3.77
N ASP A 3 14.51 -42.20 3.93
CA ASP A 3 15.88 -42.61 4.22
C ASP A 3 16.06 -43.04 5.68
N GLU A 4 17.07 -43.87 5.95
CA GLU A 4 17.47 -44.30 7.30
C GLU A 4 18.05 -43.13 8.11
N GLY A 5 17.14 -42.30 8.62
CA GLY A 5 17.44 -41.07 9.35
C GLY A 5 16.22 -40.19 9.66
N SER A 6 15.01 -40.58 9.22
CA SER A 6 13.77 -39.82 9.47
C SER A 6 13.52 -39.61 10.97
N ARG A 7 13.40 -38.35 11.39
CA ARG A 7 12.92 -37.96 12.73
C ARG A 7 11.52 -38.54 12.94
N ILE A 8 11.29 -39.26 14.05
CA ILE A 8 9.98 -39.84 14.39
C ILE A 8 9.37 -39.08 15.56
N LEU A 9 8.32 -38.30 15.33
CA LEU A 9 7.60 -37.60 16.40
C LEU A 9 6.70 -38.57 17.17
N ALA A 10 6.74 -38.47 18.51
CA ALA A 10 5.97 -39.29 19.44
C ALA A 10 6.02 -40.82 19.16
N GLY A 11 7.11 -41.30 18.57
CA GLY A 11 7.29 -42.72 18.19
C GLY A 11 6.34 -43.24 17.10
N ARG A 12 5.59 -42.37 16.41
CA ARG A 12 4.54 -42.75 15.43
C ARG A 12 4.63 -42.04 14.09
N TYR A 13 5.06 -40.79 14.06
CA TYR A 13 5.01 -39.97 12.86
C TYR A 13 6.40 -39.77 12.27
N ALA A 14 6.73 -40.54 11.23
CA ALA A 14 7.96 -40.37 10.50
C ALA A 14 7.88 -39.07 9.68
N VAL A 15 8.76 -38.11 9.98
CA VAL A 15 8.85 -36.82 9.29
C VAL A 15 9.69 -37.00 8.03
N GLY A 16 9.12 -36.58 6.90
CA GLY A 16 9.79 -36.51 5.60
C GLY A 16 10.20 -35.07 5.25
N GLU A 17 10.08 -34.74 3.97
CA GLU A 17 10.52 -33.45 3.42
C GLU A 17 9.68 -32.26 3.89
N LEU A 18 10.30 -31.07 3.94
CA LEU A 18 9.62 -29.81 4.23
C LEU A 18 8.79 -29.39 2.99
N ILE A 19 7.47 -29.31 3.14
CA ILE A 19 6.53 -28.93 2.07
C ILE A 19 6.01 -27.49 2.19
N GLY A 20 6.19 -26.84 3.35
CA GLY A 20 5.78 -25.44 3.53
C GLY A 20 6.43 -24.78 4.74
N ARG A 21 6.68 -23.48 4.66
CA ARG A 21 7.29 -22.69 5.76
C ARG A 21 6.49 -21.41 6.01
N GLY A 22 5.83 -21.36 7.16
CA GLY A 22 5.08 -20.20 7.63
C GLY A 22 5.88 -19.34 8.61
N GLY A 23 5.27 -18.22 9.04
CA GLY A 23 5.87 -17.35 10.06
C GLY A 23 6.09 -18.05 11.40
N MET A 24 5.13 -18.86 11.84
CA MET A 24 5.19 -19.55 13.15
C MET A 24 5.62 -21.02 13.10
N ALA A 25 5.39 -21.71 11.99
CA ALA A 25 5.49 -23.17 11.92
C ALA A 25 6.03 -23.65 10.56
N GLU A 26 6.59 -24.85 10.56
CA GLU A 26 7.10 -25.57 9.39
C GLU A 26 6.22 -26.80 9.14
N VAL A 27 5.77 -26.98 7.91
CA VAL A 27 4.90 -28.08 7.49
C VAL A 27 5.73 -29.08 6.70
N HIS A 28 5.76 -30.32 7.17
CA HIS A 28 6.45 -31.43 6.53
C HIS A 28 5.43 -32.45 6.00
N ILE A 29 5.76 -33.12 4.90
CA ILE A 29 5.10 -34.38 4.57
C ILE A 29 5.58 -35.44 5.57
N GLY A 30 4.72 -36.38 5.95
CA GLY A 30 5.08 -37.44 6.87
C GLY A 30 4.21 -38.68 6.70
N HIS A 31 4.56 -39.71 7.46
CA HIS A 31 3.89 -41.00 7.42
C HIS A 31 3.48 -41.44 8.84
N ASP A 32 2.20 -41.75 9.02
CA ASP A 32 1.65 -42.34 10.23
C ASP A 32 1.96 -43.84 10.22
N THR A 33 3.05 -44.25 10.88
CA THR A 33 3.56 -45.64 10.82
C THR A 33 2.60 -46.67 11.42
N ARG A 34 1.60 -46.21 12.19
CA ARG A 34 0.57 -47.07 12.80
C ARG A 34 -0.64 -47.28 11.90
N LEU A 35 -1.00 -46.30 11.07
CA LEU A 35 -2.16 -46.37 10.17
C LEU A 35 -1.79 -46.53 8.68
N GLY A 36 -0.50 -46.44 8.33
CA GLY A 36 0.00 -46.63 6.96
C GLY A 36 -0.39 -45.52 5.98
N ARG A 37 -0.69 -44.31 6.48
CA ARG A 37 -1.17 -43.18 5.68
C ARG A 37 -0.20 -42.00 5.64
N THR A 38 -0.16 -41.31 4.51
CA THR A 38 0.50 -40.01 4.36
C THR A 38 -0.26 -38.93 5.13
N VAL A 39 0.46 -38.04 5.80
CA VAL A 39 -0.08 -36.95 6.61
C VAL A 39 0.77 -35.70 6.40
N ALA A 40 0.19 -34.52 6.63
CA ALA A 40 0.94 -33.29 6.80
C ALA A 40 1.22 -33.08 8.30
N ILE A 41 2.43 -32.66 8.64
CA ILE A 41 2.89 -32.47 10.01
C ILE A 41 3.33 -31.02 10.16
N LYS A 42 2.50 -30.20 10.80
CA LYS A 42 2.79 -28.81 11.13
C LYS A 42 3.50 -28.76 12.48
N VAL A 43 4.76 -28.33 12.49
CA VAL A 43 5.62 -28.27 13.69
C VAL A 43 5.88 -26.80 14.01
N LEU A 44 5.65 -26.37 15.26
CA LEU A 44 6.00 -25.02 15.68
C LEU A 44 7.53 -24.85 15.59
N ARG A 45 8.02 -23.69 15.11
CA ARG A 45 9.47 -23.48 15.04
C ARG A 45 10.08 -23.44 16.44
N SER A 46 11.27 -24.04 16.62
CA SER A 46 11.94 -24.15 17.92
C SER A 46 12.30 -22.79 18.54
N ASP A 47 12.59 -21.78 17.74
CA ASP A 47 12.85 -20.41 18.20
C ASP A 47 11.62 -19.73 18.79
N LEU A 48 10.41 -20.14 18.38
CA LEU A 48 9.13 -19.62 18.86
C LEU A 48 8.48 -20.51 19.94
N ALA A 49 8.92 -21.77 20.07
CA ALA A 49 8.41 -22.72 21.07
C ALA A 49 8.69 -22.30 22.52
N ARG A 50 9.52 -21.28 22.75
CA ARG A 50 9.79 -20.69 24.08
C ARG A 50 8.80 -19.58 24.47
N ASP A 51 8.06 -19.03 23.51
CA ASP A 51 7.13 -17.92 23.76
C ASP A 51 5.73 -18.46 24.10
N PRO A 52 5.20 -18.19 25.32
CA PRO A 52 3.86 -18.63 25.71
C PRO A 52 2.74 -18.13 24.79
N SER A 53 2.91 -16.99 24.12
CA SER A 53 1.92 -16.44 23.19
C SER A 53 1.79 -17.29 21.92
N PHE A 54 2.92 -17.68 21.31
CA PHE A 54 2.95 -18.56 20.14
C PHE A 54 2.48 -19.97 20.48
N LEU A 55 2.90 -20.54 21.63
CA LEU A 55 2.39 -21.82 22.13
C LEU A 55 0.87 -21.81 22.31
N ALA A 56 0.33 -20.76 22.95
CA ALA A 56 -1.11 -20.64 23.19
C ALA A 56 -1.90 -20.41 21.88
N ARG A 57 -1.33 -19.70 20.90
CA ARG A 57 -1.90 -19.56 19.55
C ARG A 57 -1.96 -20.91 18.84
N PHE A 58 -0.84 -21.63 18.79
CA PHE A 58 -0.71 -22.91 18.11
C PHE A 58 -1.69 -23.96 18.65
N ARG A 59 -1.83 -24.06 19.99
CA ARG A 59 -2.79 -24.96 20.64
C ARG A 59 -4.25 -24.60 20.34
N ARG A 60 -4.61 -23.30 20.30
CA ARG A 60 -5.98 -22.85 19.95
C ARG A 60 -6.36 -23.16 18.51
N GLU A 61 -5.43 -22.98 17.58
CA GLU A 61 -5.61 -23.30 16.16
C GLU A 61 -5.85 -24.80 15.96
N ALA A 62 -5.03 -25.65 16.61
CA ALA A 62 -5.23 -27.10 16.62
C ALA A 62 -6.61 -27.51 17.16
N GLN A 63 -7.02 -26.94 18.30
CA GLN A 63 -8.30 -27.24 18.94
C GLN A 63 -9.50 -26.82 18.09
N ALA A 64 -9.43 -25.66 17.43
CA ALA A 64 -10.49 -25.19 16.55
C ALA A 64 -10.65 -26.13 15.34
N ALA A 65 -9.56 -26.39 14.61
CA ALA A 65 -9.58 -27.24 13.43
C ALA A 65 -9.95 -28.71 13.74
N ALA A 66 -9.54 -29.25 14.89
CA ALA A 66 -9.90 -30.62 15.31
C ALA A 66 -11.39 -30.83 15.61
N SER A 67 -12.16 -29.75 15.80
CA SER A 67 -13.62 -29.82 15.99
C SER A 67 -14.42 -29.81 14.68
N LEU A 68 -13.76 -29.63 13.53
CA LEU A 68 -14.40 -29.48 12.22
C LEU A 68 -14.22 -30.75 11.38
N ASN A 69 -15.31 -31.26 10.80
CA ASN A 69 -15.29 -32.38 9.87
C ASN A 69 -16.17 -32.07 8.65
N HIS A 70 -15.54 -31.59 7.58
CA HIS A 70 -16.20 -31.17 6.35
C HIS A 70 -15.30 -31.50 5.14
N PRO A 71 -15.82 -31.97 4.00
CA PRO A 71 -14.99 -32.34 2.85
C PRO A 71 -14.09 -31.20 2.36
N ALA A 72 -14.55 -29.94 2.44
CA ALA A 72 -13.80 -28.76 2.03
C ALA A 72 -12.90 -28.15 3.13
N ILE A 73 -12.71 -28.84 4.26
CA ILE A 73 -11.81 -28.43 5.36
C ILE A 73 -10.68 -29.46 5.47
N VAL A 74 -9.46 -29.02 5.71
CA VAL A 74 -8.32 -29.89 6.03
C VAL A 74 -8.51 -30.48 7.42
N ALA A 75 -8.70 -31.79 7.51
CA ALA A 75 -8.96 -32.45 8.79
C ALA A 75 -7.71 -32.52 9.68
N VAL A 76 -7.82 -32.15 10.96
CA VAL A 76 -6.79 -32.42 11.97
C VAL A 76 -7.02 -33.81 12.57
N TYR A 77 -5.96 -34.62 12.62
CA TYR A 77 -6.00 -36.01 13.07
C TYR A 77 -5.44 -36.23 14.47
N ASP A 78 -4.39 -35.50 14.85
CA ASP A 78 -3.69 -35.68 16.12
C ASP A 78 -2.89 -34.43 16.49
N THR A 79 -2.51 -34.31 17.76
CA THR A 79 -1.67 -33.23 18.29
C THR A 79 -0.70 -33.78 19.32
N GLY A 80 0.55 -33.34 19.30
CA GLY A 80 1.55 -33.80 20.26
C GLY A 80 2.64 -32.78 20.52
N GLU A 81 3.62 -33.20 21.31
CA GLU A 81 4.86 -32.45 21.58
C GLU A 81 6.05 -33.36 21.36
N ASP A 82 7.14 -32.80 20.84
CA ASP A 82 8.42 -33.49 20.66
C ASP A 82 9.51 -32.80 21.50
N LEU A 83 10.51 -33.57 21.93
CA LEU A 83 11.62 -33.07 22.74
C LEU A 83 12.81 -32.76 21.84
N VAL A 84 13.07 -31.47 21.61
CA VAL A 84 14.21 -31.02 20.81
C VAL A 84 15.30 -30.51 21.73
N THR A 85 16.42 -31.20 21.77
CA THR A 85 17.66 -30.69 22.40
C THR A 85 18.37 -29.79 21.42
N GLU A 86 18.47 -28.51 21.73
CA GLU A 86 19.23 -27.54 20.93
C GLU A 86 20.75 -27.78 21.04
N ALA A 87 21.52 -27.19 20.12
CA ALA A 87 22.99 -27.15 20.20
C ALA A 87 23.52 -26.47 21.49
N SER A 88 22.67 -25.72 22.19
CA SER A 88 22.93 -25.13 23.51
C SER A 88 22.83 -26.13 24.68
N GLY A 89 22.39 -27.37 24.42
CA GLY A 89 22.08 -28.39 25.44
C GLY A 89 20.72 -28.20 26.13
N VAL A 90 19.97 -27.16 25.79
CA VAL A 90 18.63 -26.91 26.34
C VAL A 90 17.60 -27.80 25.64
N VAL A 91 16.78 -28.49 26.42
CA VAL A 91 15.65 -29.29 25.91
C VAL A 91 14.41 -28.41 25.83
N ALA A 92 13.83 -28.28 24.63
CA ALA A 92 12.60 -27.55 24.36
C ALA A 92 11.46 -28.50 23.98
N HIS A 93 10.26 -28.25 24.50
CA HIS A 93 9.03 -28.91 24.09
C HIS A 93 8.48 -28.21 22.84
N VAL A 94 8.50 -28.90 21.71
CA VAL A 94 8.06 -28.35 20.42
C VAL A 94 6.73 -28.99 20.03
N PRO A 95 5.60 -28.27 20.05
CA PRO A 95 4.31 -28.83 19.69
C PRO A 95 4.19 -29.04 18.19
N PHE A 96 3.43 -30.08 17.81
CA PHE A 96 3.10 -30.42 16.43
C PHE A 96 1.62 -30.80 16.27
N ILE A 97 1.10 -30.58 15.08
CA ILE A 97 -0.26 -30.96 14.64
C ILE A 97 -0.10 -31.89 13.45
N VAL A 98 -0.82 -33.02 13.48
CA VAL A 98 -0.91 -33.96 12.36
C VAL A 98 -2.25 -33.76 11.69
N MET A 99 -2.23 -33.50 10.39
CA MET A 99 -3.41 -33.18 9.59
C MET A 99 -3.43 -33.94 8.26
N GLU A 100 -4.56 -33.86 7.57
CA GLU A 100 -4.74 -34.36 6.22
C GLU A 100 -3.64 -33.82 5.28
N TYR A 101 -2.96 -34.72 4.57
CA TYR A 101 -2.10 -34.34 3.46
C TYR A 101 -2.98 -34.09 2.24
N VAL A 102 -3.05 -32.83 1.80
CA VAL A 102 -3.74 -32.45 0.57
C VAL A 102 -2.74 -32.42 -0.56
N GLU A 103 -2.90 -33.31 -1.53
CA GLU A 103 -2.17 -33.24 -2.80
C GLU A 103 -2.83 -32.19 -3.70
N GLY A 104 -2.05 -31.21 -4.17
CA GLY A 104 -2.56 -30.08 -4.95
C GLY A 104 -1.67 -28.84 -4.86
N HIS A 105 -2.20 -27.71 -5.32
CA HIS A 105 -1.54 -26.40 -5.27
C HIS A 105 -2.34 -25.45 -4.37
N THR A 106 -1.69 -24.46 -3.75
CA THR A 106 -2.44 -23.37 -3.11
C THR A 106 -2.98 -22.41 -4.17
N VAL A 107 -4.08 -21.72 -3.88
CA VAL A 107 -4.62 -20.69 -4.79
C VAL A 107 -3.60 -19.55 -5.00
N ARG A 108 -2.69 -19.34 -4.03
CA ARG A 108 -1.55 -18.43 -4.18
C ARG A 108 -0.57 -18.88 -5.28
N ASP A 109 -0.35 -20.18 -5.42
CA ASP A 109 0.56 -20.72 -6.46
C ASP A 109 -0.05 -20.58 -7.85
N ILE A 110 -1.38 -20.74 -7.96
CA ILE A 110 -2.16 -20.50 -9.19
C ILE A 110 -2.07 -19.02 -9.61
N LEU A 111 -2.23 -18.10 -8.65
CA LEU A 111 -2.18 -16.64 -8.88
C LEU A 111 -0.76 -16.06 -8.98
N ARG A 112 0.28 -16.89 -8.86
CA ARG A 112 1.67 -16.43 -8.69
C ARG A 112 2.17 -15.50 -9.82
N ASP A 113 1.71 -15.74 -11.04
CA ASP A 113 2.12 -14.98 -12.23
C ASP A 113 1.26 -13.73 -12.47
N GLY A 114 0.31 -13.41 -11.57
CA GLY A 114 -0.59 -12.26 -11.68
C GLY A 114 -1.69 -12.40 -12.73
N ASN A 115 -1.94 -13.64 -13.22
CA ASN A 115 -2.99 -13.93 -14.17
C ASN A 115 -4.32 -14.18 -13.45
N ALA A 116 -5.43 -13.71 -14.04
CA ALA A 116 -6.77 -14.09 -13.59
C ALA A 116 -7.04 -15.58 -13.85
N VAL A 117 -7.81 -16.18 -12.97
CA VAL A 117 -8.32 -17.56 -13.08
C VAL A 117 -9.59 -17.54 -13.95
N PRO A 118 -9.84 -18.56 -14.80
CA PRO A 118 -11.08 -18.66 -15.56
C PRO A 118 -12.32 -18.47 -14.67
N ILE A 119 -13.31 -17.71 -15.14
CA ILE A 119 -14.44 -17.26 -14.33
C ILE A 119 -15.18 -18.43 -13.65
N ASP A 120 -15.41 -19.53 -14.36
CA ASP A 120 -16.09 -20.71 -13.81
C ASP A 120 -15.28 -21.32 -12.65
N GLU A 121 -13.96 -21.46 -12.81
CA GLU A 121 -13.05 -21.97 -11.77
C GLU A 121 -12.94 -20.99 -10.58
N ALA A 122 -12.92 -19.67 -10.84
CA ALA A 122 -12.97 -18.65 -9.79
C ALA A 122 -14.26 -18.74 -8.94
N VAL A 123 -15.40 -19.03 -9.58
CA VAL A 123 -16.68 -19.27 -8.89
C VAL A 123 -16.66 -20.60 -8.12
N GLU A 124 -16.15 -21.69 -8.70
CA GLU A 124 -16.03 -22.99 -8.02
C GLU A 124 -15.12 -22.93 -6.79
N ILE A 125 -13.94 -22.30 -6.90
CA ILE A 125 -13.03 -22.07 -5.76
C ILE A 125 -13.75 -21.30 -4.66
N THR A 126 -14.40 -20.19 -5.01
CA THR A 126 -15.09 -19.32 -4.02
C THR A 126 -16.28 -20.03 -3.38
N ALA A 127 -17.06 -20.80 -4.14
CA ALA A 127 -18.16 -21.61 -3.62
C ALA A 127 -17.67 -22.71 -2.66
N GLY A 128 -16.54 -23.36 -2.96
CA GLY A 128 -15.90 -24.33 -2.07
C GLY A 128 -15.43 -23.72 -0.74
N VAL A 129 -14.81 -22.53 -0.79
CA VAL A 129 -14.44 -21.75 0.41
C VAL A 129 -15.67 -21.38 1.23
N LEU A 130 -16.73 -20.89 0.58
CA LEU A 130 -17.97 -20.53 1.27
C LEU A 130 -18.68 -21.75 1.88
N SER A 131 -18.60 -22.93 1.26
CA SER A 131 -19.11 -24.17 1.86
C SER A 131 -18.36 -24.56 3.13
N ALA A 132 -17.03 -24.38 3.17
CA ALA A 132 -16.23 -24.59 4.37
C ALA A 132 -16.56 -23.58 5.49
N LEU A 133 -16.71 -22.30 5.12
CA LEU A 133 -17.08 -21.23 6.06
C LEU A 133 -18.50 -21.40 6.62
N GLU A 134 -19.47 -21.80 5.79
CA GLU A 134 -20.85 -22.09 6.22
C GLU A 134 -20.87 -23.12 7.36
N TYR A 135 -20.10 -24.21 7.20
CA TYR A 135 -19.94 -25.25 8.20
C TYR A 135 -19.23 -24.74 9.47
N SER A 136 -18.13 -24.00 9.35
CA SER A 136 -17.39 -23.51 10.52
C SER A 136 -18.16 -22.44 11.29
N HIS A 137 -18.88 -21.54 10.59
CA HIS A 137 -19.73 -20.52 11.20
C HIS A 137 -20.89 -21.13 11.97
N HIS A 138 -21.48 -22.24 11.48
CA HIS A 138 -22.50 -22.99 12.23
C HIS A 138 -21.93 -23.63 13.51
N ALA A 139 -20.65 -24.04 13.50
CA ALA A 139 -19.92 -24.49 14.68
C ALA A 139 -19.44 -23.34 15.61
N GLY A 140 -19.73 -22.07 15.26
CA GLY A 140 -19.29 -20.89 16.02
C GLY A 140 -17.82 -20.51 15.79
N ILE A 141 -17.16 -21.05 14.77
CA ILE A 141 -15.74 -20.86 14.47
C ILE A 141 -15.58 -19.95 13.24
N VAL A 142 -15.08 -18.74 13.49
CA VAL A 142 -14.66 -17.76 12.48
C VAL A 142 -13.20 -18.02 12.13
N HIS A 143 -12.85 -18.02 10.83
CA HIS A 143 -11.52 -18.37 10.34
C HIS A 143 -10.49 -17.24 10.53
N ARG A 144 -10.90 -15.98 10.30
CA ARG A 144 -10.13 -14.74 10.51
C ARG A 144 -8.89 -14.53 9.62
N ASP A 145 -8.58 -15.43 8.69
CA ASP A 145 -7.35 -15.40 7.87
C ASP A 145 -7.57 -16.05 6.50
N ILE A 146 -8.73 -15.80 5.87
CA ILE A 146 -9.02 -16.27 4.50
C ILE A 146 -8.14 -15.49 3.52
N LYS A 147 -7.35 -16.23 2.71
CA LYS A 147 -6.43 -15.72 1.69
C LYS A 147 -5.99 -16.86 0.76
N PRO A 148 -5.44 -16.59 -0.44
CA PRO A 148 -5.00 -17.62 -1.40
C PRO A 148 -4.03 -18.67 -0.85
N ALA A 149 -3.22 -18.33 0.15
CA ALA A 149 -2.26 -19.25 0.78
C ALA A 149 -2.92 -20.31 1.69
N ASN A 150 -4.16 -20.07 2.14
CA ASN A 150 -4.89 -20.94 3.07
C ASN A 150 -6.00 -21.75 2.35
N VAL A 151 -6.01 -21.73 1.00
CA VAL A 151 -6.94 -22.48 0.16
C VAL A 151 -6.13 -23.32 -0.82
N MET A 152 -6.44 -24.61 -0.93
CA MET A 152 -5.84 -25.54 -1.89
C MET A 152 -6.87 -26.07 -2.88
N LEU A 153 -6.40 -26.30 -4.10
CA LEU A 153 -7.11 -26.99 -5.17
C LEU A 153 -6.41 -28.35 -5.42
N THR A 154 -7.16 -29.45 -5.29
CA THR A 154 -6.64 -30.80 -5.61
C THR A 154 -6.65 -31.05 -7.13
N PRO A 155 -5.87 -32.03 -7.64
CA PRO A 155 -5.96 -32.48 -9.04
C PRO A 155 -7.34 -32.98 -9.47
N THR A 156 -8.26 -33.23 -8.53
CA THR A 156 -9.65 -33.65 -8.79
C THR A 156 -10.64 -32.49 -8.76
N GLY A 157 -10.18 -31.24 -8.68
CA GLY A 157 -11.03 -30.04 -8.57
C GLY A 157 -11.64 -29.82 -7.18
N ALA A 158 -11.20 -30.53 -6.14
CA ALA A 158 -11.74 -30.34 -4.79
C ALA A 158 -11.05 -29.17 -4.08
N ILE A 159 -11.85 -28.33 -3.41
CA ILE A 159 -11.36 -27.20 -2.62
C ILE A 159 -11.11 -27.63 -1.18
N LYS A 160 -9.98 -27.21 -0.61
CA LYS A 160 -9.59 -27.48 0.78
C LYS A 160 -9.14 -26.20 1.47
N VAL A 161 -9.85 -25.79 2.52
CA VAL A 161 -9.48 -24.66 3.39
C VAL A 161 -8.71 -25.17 4.61
N MET A 162 -7.59 -24.54 4.93
CA MET A 162 -6.71 -24.89 6.05
C MET A 162 -6.56 -23.74 7.05
N ASP A 163 -5.88 -23.99 8.18
CA ASP A 163 -5.50 -22.94 9.15
C ASP A 163 -6.69 -22.15 9.75
N PHE A 164 -7.76 -22.85 10.13
CA PHE A 164 -8.89 -22.30 10.90
C PHE A 164 -8.43 -21.79 12.27
N GLY A 165 -8.06 -20.51 12.35
CA GLY A 165 -7.27 -19.94 13.45
C GLY A 165 -7.99 -18.90 14.30
N ILE A 166 -8.30 -19.27 15.56
CA ILE A 166 -8.82 -18.35 16.59
C ILE A 166 -7.67 -17.50 17.18
N ALA A 167 -7.07 -16.62 16.35
CA ALA A 167 -5.91 -15.81 16.74
C ALA A 167 -5.74 -14.46 16.01
N ARG A 168 -6.65 -13.53 16.32
CA ARG A 168 -6.24 -12.26 16.96
C ARG A 168 -7.03 -12.17 18.26
N ALA A 169 -6.34 -12.20 19.40
CA ALA A 169 -6.96 -11.70 20.63
C ALA A 169 -7.00 -10.17 20.54
N VAL A 170 -7.88 -9.51 21.30
CA VAL A 170 -7.98 -8.03 21.31
C VAL A 170 -6.65 -7.36 21.69
N ALA A 171 -5.75 -8.09 22.37
CA ALA A 171 -4.39 -7.66 22.68
C ALA A 171 -3.40 -7.66 21.49
N ASP A 172 -3.61 -8.50 20.46
CA ASP A 172 -2.65 -8.66 19.35
C ASP A 172 -2.76 -7.55 18.29
N SER A 173 -3.92 -6.92 18.15
CA SER A 173 -4.18 -5.92 17.11
C SER A 173 -3.21 -4.73 17.16
N ALA A 174 -2.68 -4.39 18.34
CA ALA A 174 -1.64 -3.36 18.51
C ALA A 174 -0.20 -3.92 18.40
N ALA A 175 0.03 -5.15 18.86
CA ALA A 175 1.37 -5.73 18.95
C ALA A 175 1.89 -6.31 17.62
N THR A 176 1.02 -6.90 16.78
CA THR A 176 1.46 -7.49 15.51
C THR A 176 1.74 -6.43 14.43
N MET A 177 1.06 -5.28 14.45
CA MET A 177 1.26 -4.23 13.43
C MET A 177 2.58 -3.46 13.56
N THR A 178 3.31 -3.61 14.68
CA THR A 178 4.61 -2.96 14.92
C THR A 178 5.82 -3.87 14.63
N GLN A 179 5.62 -5.16 14.37
CA GLN A 179 6.70 -6.09 14.02
C GLN A 179 6.83 -6.27 12.49
N THR A 180 7.75 -5.51 11.90
CA THR A 180 7.89 -5.27 10.45
C THR A 180 8.18 -6.51 9.59
N GLN A 181 8.63 -7.63 10.16
CA GLN A 181 9.17 -8.77 9.40
C GLN A 181 8.19 -9.93 9.13
N ALA A 182 6.99 -9.95 9.72
CA ALA A 182 6.03 -11.05 9.56
C ALA A 182 4.71 -10.68 8.83
N VAL A 183 4.49 -9.40 8.52
CA VAL A 183 3.15 -8.86 8.16
C VAL A 183 3.06 -8.37 6.70
N ILE A 184 4.08 -8.62 5.88
CA ILE A 184 4.19 -8.06 4.52
C ILE A 184 3.14 -8.66 3.54
N GLY A 185 2.58 -9.85 3.80
CA GLY A 185 1.58 -10.49 2.92
C GLY A 185 0.13 -10.58 3.44
N THR A 186 -0.11 -10.38 4.74
CA THR A 186 -1.46 -10.67 5.32
C THR A 186 -2.45 -9.51 5.19
N ALA A 187 -1.96 -8.28 4.95
CA ALA A 187 -2.81 -7.09 5.00
C ALA A 187 -3.83 -6.99 3.87
N GLN A 188 -3.59 -7.62 2.71
CA GLN A 188 -4.40 -7.55 1.48
C GLN A 188 -5.80 -8.20 1.57
N TYR A 189 -6.05 -8.95 2.65
CA TYR A 189 -7.30 -9.67 2.89
C TYR A 189 -7.94 -9.30 4.23
N LEU A 190 -7.44 -8.26 4.91
CA LEU A 190 -7.98 -7.82 6.20
C LEU A 190 -9.35 -7.16 6.01
N SER A 191 -10.33 -7.60 6.80
CA SER A 191 -11.59 -6.88 6.93
C SER A 191 -11.41 -5.51 7.61
N PRO A 192 -12.28 -4.52 7.34
CA PRO A 192 -12.21 -3.18 7.93
C PRO A 192 -12.17 -3.21 9.47
N GLU A 193 -12.97 -4.08 10.08
CA GLU A 193 -13.03 -4.31 11.53
C GLU A 193 -11.71 -4.91 12.07
N GLN A 194 -11.08 -5.85 11.37
CA GLN A 194 -9.75 -6.37 11.76
C GLN A 194 -8.64 -5.33 11.66
N ALA A 195 -8.75 -4.42 10.68
CA ALA A 195 -7.82 -3.31 10.49
C ALA A 195 -7.99 -2.21 11.57
N ARG A 196 -9.21 -1.99 12.08
CA ARG A 196 -9.49 -1.11 13.22
C ARG A 196 -9.24 -1.76 14.59
N GLY A 197 -9.09 -3.08 14.64
CA GLY A 197 -8.97 -3.83 15.90
C GLY A 197 -10.31 -4.04 16.63
N GLU A 198 -11.42 -3.93 15.91
CA GLU A 198 -12.78 -4.16 16.39
C GLU A 198 -13.08 -5.67 16.60
N GLN A 199 -14.27 -6.01 17.11
CA GLN A 199 -14.68 -7.41 17.24
C GLN A 199 -14.94 -8.03 15.85
N VAL A 200 -14.30 -9.17 15.61
CA VAL A 200 -14.34 -9.94 14.36
C VAL A 200 -15.44 -10.99 14.44
N ASP A 201 -16.32 -11.03 13.44
CA ASP A 201 -17.44 -11.98 13.35
C ASP A 201 -17.41 -12.74 12.00
N ALA A 202 -18.42 -13.59 11.76
CA ALA A 202 -18.52 -14.39 10.53
C ALA A 202 -18.44 -13.56 9.24
N ARG A 203 -18.93 -12.31 9.25
CA ARG A 203 -18.97 -11.42 8.07
C ARG A 203 -17.61 -10.80 7.75
N SER A 204 -16.64 -10.91 8.66
CA SER A 204 -15.23 -10.62 8.39
C SER A 204 -14.64 -11.63 7.41
N ASP A 205 -14.93 -12.93 7.59
CA ASP A 205 -14.50 -13.98 6.64
C ASP A 205 -15.15 -13.79 5.26
N LEU A 206 -16.40 -13.33 5.21
CA LEU A 206 -17.10 -13.04 3.95
C LEU A 206 -16.45 -11.88 3.18
N TYR A 207 -15.98 -10.84 3.88
CA TYR A 207 -15.21 -9.76 3.26
C TYR A 207 -13.85 -10.25 2.73
N SER A 208 -13.10 -11.02 3.52
CA SER A 208 -11.85 -11.63 3.06
C SER A 208 -12.05 -12.59 1.87
N THR A 209 -13.18 -13.29 1.83
CA THR A 209 -13.61 -14.11 0.68
C THR A 209 -13.96 -13.24 -0.53
N GLY A 210 -14.52 -12.04 -0.32
CA GLY A 210 -14.69 -11.02 -1.37
C GLY A 210 -13.34 -10.54 -1.94
N CYS A 211 -12.31 -10.37 -1.10
CA CYS A 211 -10.95 -10.05 -1.57
C CYS A 211 -10.36 -11.20 -2.40
N LEU A 212 -10.56 -12.45 -1.97
CA LEU A 212 -10.13 -13.64 -2.70
C LEU A 212 -10.83 -13.75 -4.07
N LEU A 213 -12.16 -13.58 -4.12
CA LEU A 213 -12.93 -13.57 -5.36
C LEU A 213 -12.47 -12.47 -6.33
N PHE A 214 -12.24 -11.26 -5.81
CA PHE A 214 -11.72 -10.16 -6.61
C PHE A 214 -10.37 -10.51 -7.25
N GLU A 215 -9.46 -11.12 -6.49
CA GLU A 215 -8.13 -11.50 -6.98
C GLU A 215 -8.19 -12.65 -7.97
N LEU A 216 -9.02 -13.67 -7.73
CA LEU A 216 -9.28 -14.74 -8.70
C LEU A 216 -9.75 -14.19 -10.05
N LEU A 217 -10.66 -13.20 -10.04
CA LEU A 217 -11.23 -12.59 -11.24
C LEU A 217 -10.31 -11.59 -11.95
N THR A 218 -9.23 -11.11 -11.32
CA THR A 218 -8.41 -10.00 -11.87
C THR A 218 -6.90 -10.23 -11.84
N GLY A 219 -6.42 -11.31 -11.22
CA GLY A 219 -5.00 -11.59 -10.99
C GLY A 219 -4.33 -10.71 -9.93
N ARG A 220 -5.09 -9.85 -9.23
CA ARG A 220 -4.55 -8.92 -8.22
C ARG A 220 -5.55 -8.61 -7.09
N PRO A 221 -5.11 -8.36 -5.85
CA PRO A 221 -6.04 -7.99 -4.79
C PRO A 221 -6.66 -6.59 -5.02
N PRO A 222 -7.82 -6.31 -4.40
CA PRO A 222 -8.54 -5.05 -4.60
C PRO A 222 -7.75 -3.82 -4.13
N PHE A 223 -6.88 -4.00 -3.14
CA PHE A 223 -6.11 -2.95 -2.49
C PHE A 223 -4.61 -3.32 -2.47
N ILE A 224 -3.77 -2.38 -2.87
CA ILE A 224 -2.31 -2.52 -3.01
C ILE A 224 -1.68 -1.19 -2.56
N GLY A 225 -0.59 -1.28 -1.79
CA GLY A 225 0.19 -0.12 -1.39
C GLY A 225 1.52 -0.52 -0.75
N ASP A 226 2.45 0.43 -0.67
CA ASP A 226 3.86 0.21 -0.30
C ASP A 226 4.08 -0.21 1.17
N SER A 227 3.02 -0.33 1.97
CA SER A 227 3.08 -0.86 3.32
C SER A 227 1.80 -1.57 3.75
N PRO A 228 1.87 -2.54 4.67
CA PRO A 228 0.69 -3.18 5.27
C PRO A 228 -0.30 -2.19 5.91
N VAL A 229 0.20 -1.06 6.44
CA VAL A 229 -0.62 -0.01 7.04
C VAL A 229 -1.39 0.79 5.97
N ALA A 230 -0.76 1.05 4.82
CA ALA A 230 -1.46 1.67 3.68
C ALA A 230 -2.60 0.78 3.20
N VAL A 231 -2.34 -0.50 2.94
CA VAL A 231 -3.38 -1.47 2.51
C VAL A 231 -4.51 -1.60 3.55
N ALA A 232 -4.18 -1.63 4.85
CA ALA A 232 -5.18 -1.60 5.92
C ALA A 232 -6.03 -0.32 5.91
N TYR A 233 -5.43 0.85 5.64
CA TYR A 233 -6.18 2.10 5.47
C TYR A 233 -7.12 2.05 4.27
N GLN A 234 -6.69 1.49 3.14
CA GLN A 234 -7.53 1.30 1.95
C GLN A 234 -8.74 0.39 2.26
N HIS A 235 -8.54 -0.75 2.94
CA HIS A 235 -9.65 -1.56 3.42
C HIS A 235 -10.61 -0.78 4.34
N VAL A 236 -10.12 0.14 5.18
CA VAL A 236 -10.95 0.94 6.10
C VAL A 236 -11.67 2.12 5.46
N ARG A 237 -11.14 2.73 4.39
CA ARG A 237 -11.62 4.01 3.82
C ARG A 237 -11.92 4.01 2.32
N GLU A 238 -11.14 3.32 1.50
CA GLU A 238 -11.28 3.40 0.04
C GLU A 238 -12.36 2.44 -0.47
N ALA A 239 -13.23 2.91 -1.35
CA ALA A 239 -14.21 2.05 -2.02
C ALA A 239 -13.48 1.00 -2.87
N ALA A 240 -13.96 -0.25 -2.84
CA ALA A 240 -13.40 -1.27 -3.70
C ALA A 240 -13.72 -0.96 -5.18
N PRO A 241 -12.75 -1.09 -6.10
CA PRO A 241 -13.04 -1.01 -7.53
C PRO A 241 -13.88 -2.22 -7.99
N THR A 242 -14.49 -2.15 -9.16
CA THR A 242 -15.12 -3.32 -9.79
C THR A 242 -14.06 -4.24 -10.39
N PRO A 243 -14.18 -5.57 -10.27
CA PRO A 243 -13.40 -6.52 -11.08
C PRO A 243 -13.36 -6.17 -12.57
N SER A 244 -14.50 -5.79 -13.16
CA SER A 244 -14.62 -5.39 -14.57
C SER A 244 -13.75 -4.20 -14.99
N SER A 245 -13.31 -3.36 -14.04
CA SER A 245 -12.39 -2.26 -14.33
C SER A 245 -10.94 -2.70 -14.62
N PHE A 246 -10.60 -3.97 -14.30
CA PHE A 246 -9.31 -4.59 -14.61
C PHE A 246 -9.44 -5.74 -15.61
N ALA A 247 -10.52 -6.53 -15.55
CA ALA A 247 -10.79 -7.67 -16.42
C ALA A 247 -12.15 -7.50 -17.12
N ALA A 248 -12.15 -6.98 -18.35
CA ALA A 248 -13.35 -6.54 -19.06
C ALA A 248 -14.32 -7.66 -19.49
N ASP A 249 -13.89 -8.92 -19.36
CA ASP A 249 -14.69 -10.12 -19.55
C ASP A 249 -15.51 -10.52 -18.31
N VAL A 250 -15.24 -9.94 -17.14
CA VAL A 250 -16.00 -10.20 -15.91
C VAL A 250 -17.42 -9.61 -16.01
N PRO A 251 -18.49 -10.43 -15.87
CA PRO A 251 -19.87 -9.95 -15.93
C PRO A 251 -20.26 -9.03 -14.77
N GLU A 252 -21.17 -8.09 -15.02
CA GLU A 252 -21.75 -7.17 -14.01
C GLU A 252 -22.34 -7.91 -12.80
N THR A 253 -22.83 -9.14 -12.98
CA THR A 253 -23.33 -9.98 -11.87
C THR A 253 -22.22 -10.31 -10.87
N LEU A 254 -21.00 -10.61 -11.31
CA LEU A 254 -19.86 -10.89 -10.45
C LEU A 254 -19.28 -9.61 -9.83
N ASP A 255 -19.31 -8.48 -10.53
CA ASP A 255 -19.00 -7.17 -9.93
C ASP A 255 -19.91 -6.90 -8.72
N ARG A 256 -21.23 -7.05 -8.90
CA ARG A 256 -22.23 -6.78 -7.85
C ARG A 256 -22.05 -7.68 -6.63
N ILE A 257 -21.82 -8.98 -6.86
CA ILE A 257 -21.53 -9.96 -5.81
C ILE A 257 -20.25 -9.58 -5.05
N THR A 258 -19.17 -9.28 -5.78
CA THR A 258 -17.87 -8.92 -5.20
C THR A 258 -17.97 -7.63 -4.39
N LEU A 259 -18.65 -6.60 -4.91
CA LEU A 259 -18.86 -5.33 -4.20
C LEU A 259 -19.76 -5.48 -2.95
N LYS A 260 -20.77 -6.38 -2.97
CA LYS A 260 -21.55 -6.70 -1.76
C LYS A 260 -20.70 -7.36 -0.69
N ALA A 261 -19.82 -8.30 -1.05
CA ALA A 261 -18.88 -8.88 -0.10
C ALA A 261 -17.87 -7.85 0.46
N LEU A 262 -17.41 -6.93 -0.40
CA LEU A 262 -16.44 -5.87 -0.07
C LEU A 262 -17.07 -4.59 0.55
N ALA A 263 -18.34 -4.62 0.94
CA ALA A 263 -18.98 -3.50 1.62
C ALA A 263 -18.27 -3.17 2.96
N LYS A 264 -18.15 -1.88 3.27
CA LYS A 264 -17.34 -1.42 4.42
C LYS A 264 -18.06 -1.63 5.75
N ASP A 265 -19.34 -1.29 5.81
CA ASP A 265 -20.20 -1.77 6.89
C ASP A 265 -20.42 -3.28 6.73
N ARG A 266 -20.52 -4.00 7.85
CA ARG A 266 -20.81 -5.43 7.89
C ARG A 266 -22.30 -5.74 7.76
N ASP A 267 -23.17 -4.77 8.00
CA ASP A 267 -24.63 -4.93 7.83
C ASP A 267 -25.05 -4.79 6.35
N ASP A 268 -24.22 -4.16 5.52
CA ASP A 268 -24.38 -4.09 4.05
C ASP A 268 -23.86 -5.33 3.29
N ARG A 269 -23.11 -6.21 3.97
CA ARG A 269 -22.55 -7.44 3.38
C ARG A 269 -23.59 -8.55 3.29
N TYR A 270 -23.19 -9.69 2.71
CA TYR A 270 -23.91 -10.95 2.90
C TYR A 270 -24.03 -11.29 4.40
N SER A 271 -25.21 -11.76 4.82
CA SER A 271 -25.48 -12.12 6.21
C SER A 271 -24.86 -13.46 6.63
N SER A 272 -24.61 -14.34 5.65
CA SER A 272 -24.07 -15.69 5.83
C SER A 272 -23.31 -16.17 4.60
N ALA A 273 -22.43 -17.17 4.77
CA ALA A 273 -21.73 -17.80 3.66
C ALA A 273 -22.70 -18.51 2.67
N ALA A 274 -23.82 -19.05 3.17
CA ALA A 274 -24.87 -19.64 2.34
C ALA A 274 -25.53 -18.63 1.39
N GLU A 275 -25.81 -17.41 1.85
CA GLU A 275 -26.39 -16.33 1.02
C GLU A 275 -25.41 -15.90 -0.10
N PHE A 276 -24.13 -15.75 0.23
CA PHE A 276 -23.08 -15.40 -0.74
C PHE A 276 -22.92 -16.54 -1.78
N ARG A 277 -22.86 -17.79 -1.33
CA ARG A 277 -22.73 -18.97 -2.20
C ARG A 277 -23.93 -19.12 -3.14
N ALA A 278 -25.15 -18.90 -2.65
CA ALA A 278 -26.35 -18.94 -3.48
C ALA A 278 -26.35 -17.88 -4.59
N ASP A 279 -25.84 -16.67 -4.33
CA ASP A 279 -25.70 -15.62 -5.34
C ASP A 279 -24.66 -16.00 -6.41
N LEU A 280 -23.49 -16.53 -6.01
CA LEU A 280 -22.45 -17.01 -6.94
C LEU A 280 -22.96 -18.16 -7.82
N GLU A 281 -23.57 -19.17 -7.23
CA GLU A 281 -24.17 -20.29 -7.96
C GLU A 281 -25.32 -19.81 -8.88
N SER A 282 -26.07 -18.78 -8.50
CA SER A 282 -27.09 -18.17 -9.36
C SER A 282 -26.44 -17.46 -10.55
N ALA A 283 -25.37 -16.68 -10.33
CA ALA A 283 -24.64 -15.98 -11.38
C ALA A 283 -24.04 -16.94 -12.42
N ALA A 284 -23.41 -18.04 -11.99
CA ALA A 284 -22.89 -19.08 -12.88
C ALA A 284 -23.97 -19.73 -13.77
N ARG A 285 -25.22 -19.77 -13.30
CA ARG A 285 -26.38 -20.29 -14.06
C ARG A 285 -27.12 -19.19 -14.88
N GLY A 286 -26.56 -17.97 -14.97
CA GLY A 286 -27.23 -16.84 -15.63
C GLY A 286 -28.50 -16.35 -14.92
N GLY A 287 -28.65 -16.68 -13.64
CA GLY A 287 -29.81 -16.36 -12.81
C GLY A 287 -29.82 -14.93 -12.26
N ARG A 288 -30.85 -14.62 -11.46
CA ARG A 288 -30.93 -13.37 -10.71
C ARG A 288 -30.16 -13.48 -9.40
N VAL A 289 -29.46 -12.41 -9.04
CA VAL A 289 -28.68 -12.28 -7.79
C VAL A 289 -29.34 -11.26 -6.87
N ALA A 290 -29.22 -11.47 -5.55
CA ALA A 290 -29.70 -10.59 -4.50
C ALA A 290 -28.79 -9.37 -4.27
N ALA A 291 -27.53 -9.43 -4.71
CA ALA A 291 -26.63 -8.26 -4.73
C ALA A 291 -27.26 -7.06 -5.47
N PRO A 292 -27.24 -5.83 -4.91
CA PRO A 292 -27.83 -4.65 -5.55
C PRO A 292 -27.09 -4.25 -6.83
N PRO A 293 -27.67 -3.39 -7.71
CA PRO A 293 -26.99 -2.89 -8.91
C PRO A 293 -25.78 -2.00 -8.56
N ILE A 294 -24.79 -1.92 -9.45
CA ILE A 294 -23.53 -1.19 -9.22
C ILE A 294 -23.77 0.28 -8.81
N SER A 295 -24.77 0.93 -9.39
CA SER A 295 -25.16 2.32 -9.08
C SER A 295 -25.58 2.56 -7.63
N ALA A 296 -26.08 1.54 -6.92
CA ALA A 296 -26.44 1.64 -5.50
C ALA A 296 -25.20 1.78 -4.61
N PHE A 297 -24.11 1.06 -4.92
CA PHE A 297 -22.85 1.15 -4.17
C PHE A 297 -22.21 2.53 -4.32
N ALA A 298 -22.25 3.12 -5.53
CA ALA A 298 -21.76 4.48 -5.76
C ALA A 298 -22.54 5.54 -4.96
N ALA A 299 -23.86 5.39 -4.85
CA ALA A 299 -24.70 6.27 -4.03
C ALA A 299 -24.39 6.11 -2.52
N GLY A 300 -24.18 4.88 -2.04
CA GLY A 300 -23.79 4.61 -0.64
C GLY A 300 -22.40 5.15 -0.27
N ALA A 301 -21.44 5.09 -1.20
CA ALA A 301 -20.11 5.65 -1.01
C ALA A 301 -20.13 7.19 -0.87
N LEU A 302 -20.97 7.87 -1.65
CA LEU A 302 -21.17 9.32 -1.55
C LEU A 302 -21.93 9.73 -0.27
N ALA A 303 -22.89 8.92 0.18
CA ALA A 303 -23.61 9.14 1.43
C ALA A 303 -22.74 8.93 2.69
N SER A 304 -21.68 8.13 2.59
CA SER A 304 -20.74 7.80 3.68
C SER A 304 -19.61 8.83 3.89
N GLY A 305 -19.54 9.88 3.07
CA GLY A 305 -18.71 11.05 3.37
C GLY A 305 -19.29 11.90 4.51
N PRO A 306 -18.57 12.93 5.01
CA PRO A 306 -19.13 13.90 5.94
C PRO A 306 -20.18 14.78 5.23
N ALA A 307 -21.38 14.24 5.04
CA ALA A 307 -22.49 14.93 4.44
C ALA A 307 -22.99 16.03 5.39
N THR A 308 -22.69 17.29 5.04
CA THR A 308 -23.35 18.46 5.61
C THR A 308 -24.82 18.44 5.23
N GLN A 309 -25.65 17.71 5.99
CA GLN A 309 -27.09 17.68 5.76
C GLN A 309 -27.69 19.04 6.11
N VAL A 310 -28.08 19.77 5.08
CA VAL A 310 -28.87 20.99 5.19
C VAL A 310 -30.30 20.58 5.59
N MET A 311 -30.65 20.78 6.86
CA MET A 311 -32.04 20.66 7.30
C MET A 311 -32.89 21.75 6.66
N THR A 312 -33.77 21.38 5.72
CA THR A 312 -34.90 22.23 5.31
C THR A 312 -36.09 21.96 6.22
N PRO A 313 -36.75 22.99 6.78
CA PRO A 313 -37.89 22.79 7.67
C PRO A 313 -39.21 22.71 6.87
N THR A 314 -40.07 21.75 7.19
CA THR A 314 -41.48 21.80 6.79
C THR A 314 -42.41 21.41 7.94
N ALA A 315 -43.10 22.46 8.43
CA ALA A 315 -44.40 22.52 9.09
C ALA A 315 -45.01 21.28 9.78
N ALA A 316 -45.39 21.49 11.05
CA ALA A 316 -46.33 20.64 11.77
C ALA A 316 -47.76 20.75 11.24
N ALA A 317 -48.56 19.68 11.44
CA ALA A 317 -50.02 19.73 11.41
C ALA A 317 -50.58 18.92 12.60
N THR A 318 -51.59 19.48 13.27
CA THR A 318 -52.11 19.06 14.57
C THR A 318 -53.15 17.94 14.47
N ALA A 319 -53.18 17.01 15.43
CA ALA A 319 -54.39 16.27 15.78
C ALA A 319 -54.40 15.91 17.28
N THR A 320 -55.41 16.40 18.00
CA THR A 320 -55.61 16.23 19.45
C THR A 320 -56.52 15.04 19.74
N GLN A 321 -56.21 14.21 20.75
CA GLN A 321 -57.25 13.55 21.55
C GLN A 321 -56.82 13.28 23.00
N ILE A 322 -57.79 13.12 23.89
CA ILE A 322 -57.71 13.45 25.32
C ILE A 322 -58.41 12.36 26.16
N VAL A 323 -57.65 11.71 27.08
CA VAL A 323 -58.08 11.25 28.44
C VAL A 323 -59.16 10.11 28.47
N PRO A 324 -59.41 9.36 29.58
CA PRO A 324 -58.82 9.33 30.93
C PRO A 324 -58.22 7.99 31.42
N ALA A 325 -57.58 8.05 32.59
CA ALA A 325 -57.37 6.90 33.48
C ALA A 325 -58.56 6.69 34.44
N GLY A 326 -58.77 5.45 34.91
CA GLY A 326 -59.76 5.07 35.93
C GLY A 326 -59.18 4.04 36.90
N ALA A 327 -59.53 4.14 38.19
CA ALA A 327 -58.88 3.40 39.28
C ALA A 327 -59.77 2.29 39.90
N SER A 328 -59.27 1.66 40.99
CA SER A 328 -59.86 0.57 41.80
C SER A 328 -59.82 -0.84 41.15
N GLY A 329 -59.73 -1.95 41.89
CA GLY A 329 -59.54 -2.14 43.34
C GLY A 329 -59.84 -3.59 43.78
N TRP A 330 -59.38 -3.97 44.98
CA TRP A 330 -59.67 -5.22 45.72
C TRP A 330 -58.92 -6.52 45.37
N ALA A 331 -58.85 -7.38 46.40
CA ALA A 331 -58.19 -8.68 46.49
C ALA A 331 -59.19 -9.70 47.11
N PRO A 332 -58.78 -10.79 47.79
CA PRO A 332 -58.36 -12.07 47.19
C PRO A 332 -59.20 -13.29 47.66
N THR A 333 -59.09 -14.43 46.97
CA THR A 333 -59.56 -15.74 47.50
C THR A 333 -58.72 -16.93 46.98
N THR A 334 -58.24 -17.75 47.92
CA THR A 334 -57.80 -19.17 47.78
C THR A 334 -59.01 -20.10 48.12
N PRO A 335 -58.93 -21.45 48.32
CA PRO A 335 -57.82 -22.43 48.26
C PRO A 335 -58.13 -23.82 47.60
N GLY A 336 -57.16 -24.75 47.61
CA GLY A 336 -57.30 -26.21 47.35
C GLY A 336 -56.44 -26.73 46.17
N SER A 337 -55.88 -27.96 46.14
CA SER A 337 -56.00 -29.13 47.04
C SER A 337 -54.82 -30.14 46.85
N THR A 338 -54.43 -30.86 47.93
CA THR A 338 -53.83 -32.23 48.01
C THR A 338 -52.82 -32.74 46.95
N GLY A 339 -51.56 -33.04 47.34
CA GLY A 339 -51.08 -34.42 47.68
C GLY A 339 -49.97 -34.88 46.69
N VAL A 340 -49.05 -35.83 46.90
CA VAL A 340 -48.80 -36.93 47.88
C VAL A 340 -47.26 -37.24 47.90
N LEU A 341 -46.72 -37.80 49.01
CA LEU A 341 -45.32 -38.30 49.16
C LEU A 341 -45.19 -39.82 48.86
N PRO A 342 -44.00 -40.35 48.48
CA PRO A 342 -43.07 -41.03 49.43
C PRO A 342 -41.56 -40.91 49.02
N GLN A 343 -40.49 -41.51 49.60
CA GLN A 343 -40.28 -42.35 50.81
C GLN A 343 -38.80 -42.31 51.34
N SER A 344 -38.61 -42.17 52.65
CA SER A 344 -37.69 -42.91 53.57
C SER A 344 -36.18 -43.13 53.34
N TYR A 345 -35.36 -42.92 54.40
CA TYR A 345 -34.85 -44.01 55.27
C TYR A 345 -34.52 -43.53 56.71
N ARG A 346 -34.39 -44.48 57.66
CA ARG A 346 -34.17 -44.31 59.14
C ARG A 346 -32.65 -44.27 59.51
N THR A 347 -32.14 -44.10 60.74
CA THR A 347 -32.63 -44.40 62.13
C THR A 347 -31.83 -43.63 63.23
N ASP A 348 -32.53 -43.24 64.31
CA ASP A 348 -32.24 -43.26 65.76
C ASP A 348 -30.83 -43.03 66.39
N THR A 349 -30.79 -42.22 67.46
CA THR A 349 -30.34 -42.62 68.83
C THR A 349 -30.69 -41.54 69.90
N GLU A 350 -30.61 -41.89 71.19
CA GLU A 350 -31.38 -41.29 72.31
C GLU A 350 -30.71 -40.15 73.14
N GLU A 351 -31.51 -39.62 74.09
CA GLU A 351 -31.34 -38.63 75.19
C GLU A 351 -30.02 -38.68 76.04
N PRO A 352 -29.68 -37.73 77.00
CA PRO A 352 -30.57 -36.99 77.92
C PRO A 352 -30.07 -35.56 78.39
N PRO A 353 -30.30 -34.98 79.61
CA PRO A 353 -30.97 -33.66 79.69
C PRO A 353 -30.32 -32.58 80.62
N ARG A 354 -31.06 -31.46 80.82
CA ARG A 354 -31.05 -30.48 81.96
C ARG A 354 -30.27 -29.13 81.80
N ARG A 355 -31.02 -28.02 81.87
CA ARG A 355 -30.95 -26.91 82.89
C ARG A 355 -31.54 -25.58 82.36
N ARG A 356 -32.85 -25.35 82.56
CA ARG A 356 -33.61 -24.19 82.04
C ARG A 356 -33.27 -22.81 82.65
N TRP A 357 -32.28 -22.70 83.54
CA TRP A 357 -31.94 -21.43 84.20
C TRP A 357 -30.84 -20.62 83.47
N LEU A 358 -30.03 -21.26 82.62
CA LEU A 358 -28.96 -20.59 81.86
C LEU A 358 -29.47 -19.68 80.73
N LEU A 359 -30.68 -19.93 80.23
CA LEU A 359 -31.30 -19.15 79.15
C LEU A 359 -31.75 -17.75 79.62
N TRP A 360 -32.23 -17.64 80.87
CA TRP A 360 -32.70 -16.37 81.43
C TRP A 360 -31.54 -15.43 81.80
N THR A 361 -30.40 -15.97 82.24
CA THR A 361 -29.20 -15.15 82.50
C THR A 361 -28.57 -14.65 81.19
N LEU A 362 -28.50 -15.47 80.15
CA LEU A 362 -28.04 -15.03 78.82
C LEU A 362 -28.95 -13.96 78.20
N LEU A 363 -30.27 -14.08 78.35
CA LEU A 363 -31.22 -13.08 77.84
C LEU A 363 -31.07 -11.72 78.56
N ALA A 364 -30.89 -11.72 79.89
CA ALA A 364 -30.65 -10.50 80.66
C ALA A 364 -29.33 -9.81 80.28
N VAL A 365 -28.25 -10.58 80.08
CA VAL A 365 -26.96 -10.05 79.61
C VAL A 365 -27.06 -9.50 78.19
N ALA A 366 -27.80 -10.16 77.30
CA ALA A 366 -28.03 -9.66 75.94
C ALA A 366 -28.80 -8.33 75.92
N ILE A 367 -29.83 -8.17 76.76
CA ILE A 367 -30.60 -6.92 76.87
C ILE A 367 -29.72 -5.78 77.45
N LEU A 368 -28.88 -6.06 78.45
CA LEU A 368 -27.93 -5.09 78.98
C LEU A 368 -26.83 -4.73 77.98
N ALA A 369 -26.35 -5.69 77.19
CA ALA A 369 -25.39 -5.42 76.11
C ALA A 369 -26.00 -4.55 75.00
N ILE A 370 -27.24 -4.83 74.58
CA ILE A 370 -27.97 -4.02 73.60
C ILE A 370 -28.24 -2.61 74.14
N GLY A 371 -28.65 -2.48 75.41
CA GLY A 371 -28.82 -1.18 76.07
C GLY A 371 -27.51 -0.40 76.19
N GLY A 372 -26.40 -1.08 76.51
CA GLY A 372 -25.05 -0.50 76.54
C GLY A 372 -24.57 -0.03 75.17
N ILE A 373 -24.78 -0.85 74.12
CA ILE A 373 -24.47 -0.48 72.73
C ILE A 373 -25.33 0.71 72.28
N PHE A 374 -26.62 0.72 72.60
CA PHE A 374 -27.51 1.84 72.26
C PHE A 374 -27.10 3.14 72.98
N ALA A 375 -26.74 3.07 74.26
CA ALA A 375 -26.23 4.20 75.02
C ALA A 375 -24.87 4.69 74.48
N LEU A 376 -23.99 3.78 74.05
CA LEU A 376 -22.68 4.12 73.49
C LEU A 376 -22.79 4.73 72.08
N ILE A 377 -23.77 4.29 71.27
CA ILE A 377 -24.14 4.92 70.00
C ILE A 377 -24.69 6.33 70.25
N GLN A 378 -25.64 6.50 71.18
CA GLN A 378 -26.21 7.81 71.51
C GLN A 378 -25.18 8.77 72.14
N ALA A 379 -24.22 8.27 72.92
CA ALA A 379 -23.13 9.08 73.48
C ALA A 379 -22.11 9.53 72.40
N ASN A 380 -21.90 8.71 71.36
CA ASN A 380 -20.93 9.01 70.30
C ASN A 380 -21.56 9.77 69.10
N ALA A 381 -22.90 9.81 68.99
CA ALA A 381 -23.63 10.51 67.94
C ALA A 381 -23.42 12.05 67.93
N ASN A 382 -22.93 12.64 69.03
CA ASN A 382 -22.79 14.09 69.18
C ASN A 382 -21.44 14.69 68.71
N LYS A 383 -20.61 13.93 67.97
CA LYS A 383 -19.40 14.47 67.29
C LYS A 383 -19.14 13.92 65.88
N VAL A 384 -20.19 13.71 65.08
CA VAL A 384 -20.03 13.59 63.61
C VAL A 384 -20.56 14.86 62.95
N GLN A 385 -19.71 15.87 62.84
CA GLN A 385 -19.94 16.93 61.85
C GLN A 385 -19.81 16.28 60.47
N THR A 386 -20.92 16.18 59.74
CA THR A 386 -20.86 15.90 58.31
C THR A 386 -20.01 17.01 57.66
N PRO A 387 -18.89 16.70 57.00
CA PRO A 387 -18.11 17.74 56.36
C PRO A 387 -18.98 18.39 55.30
N VAL A 388 -19.15 19.72 55.38
CA VAL A 388 -19.87 20.47 54.35
C VAL A 388 -19.08 20.31 53.06
N THR A 389 -19.60 19.52 52.14
CA THR A 389 -19.00 19.31 50.84
C THR A 389 -19.40 20.43 49.88
N VAL A 390 -18.50 20.71 48.94
CA VAL A 390 -18.68 21.64 47.83
C VAL A 390 -18.39 20.90 46.53
N THR A 391 -19.04 21.34 45.46
CA THR A 391 -18.93 20.69 44.16
C THR A 391 -17.78 21.30 43.36
N VAL A 392 -16.90 20.48 42.80
CA VAL A 392 -15.84 20.96 41.89
C VAL A 392 -16.49 21.61 40.66
N PRO A 393 -16.22 22.89 40.36
CA PRO A 393 -16.85 23.60 39.24
C PRO A 393 -16.34 23.09 37.88
N THR A 394 -17.17 23.27 36.84
CA THR A 394 -16.77 23.04 35.44
C THR A 394 -15.84 24.16 34.97
N VAL A 395 -14.59 23.82 34.66
CA VAL A 395 -13.49 24.74 34.33
C VAL A 395 -12.65 24.34 33.10
N THR A 396 -12.88 23.14 32.54
CA THR A 396 -12.26 22.67 31.29
C THR A 396 -12.51 23.65 30.14
N ASN A 397 -11.51 23.85 29.29
CA ASN A 397 -11.46 24.85 28.20
C ASN A 397 -11.57 26.33 28.61
N LEU A 398 -11.67 26.67 29.90
CA LEU A 398 -11.53 28.05 30.36
C LEU A 398 -10.06 28.45 30.50
N THR A 399 -9.78 29.75 30.53
CA THR A 399 -8.43 30.26 30.83
C THR A 399 -8.02 29.96 32.28
N GLU A 400 -6.72 29.91 32.55
CA GLU A 400 -6.18 29.73 33.92
C GLU A 400 -6.78 30.74 34.93
N ALA A 401 -7.01 31.98 34.51
CA ALA A 401 -7.56 33.05 35.35
C ALA A 401 -9.04 32.80 35.73
N GLU A 402 -9.87 32.42 34.75
CA GLU A 402 -11.29 32.11 34.97
C GLU A 402 -11.47 30.82 35.79
N ALA A 403 -10.65 29.81 35.51
CA ALA A 403 -10.64 28.56 36.26
C ALA A 403 -10.26 28.79 37.73
N ARG A 404 -9.21 29.58 38.00
CA ARG A 404 -8.82 29.99 39.36
C ARG A 404 -9.93 30.75 40.07
N SER A 405 -10.61 31.67 39.38
CA SER A 405 -11.74 32.43 39.94
C SER A 405 -12.90 31.51 40.31
N LYS A 406 -13.30 30.58 39.44
CA LYS A 406 -14.38 29.62 39.71
C LYS A 406 -14.05 28.63 40.82
N VAL A 407 -12.83 28.10 40.88
CA VAL A 407 -12.39 27.19 41.95
C VAL A 407 -12.37 27.91 43.30
N ALA A 408 -11.85 29.14 43.36
CA ALA A 408 -11.88 29.96 44.58
C ALA A 408 -13.32 30.30 45.03
N ALA A 409 -14.23 30.61 44.09
CA ALA A 409 -15.64 30.88 44.38
C ALA A 409 -16.41 29.65 44.91
N ALA A 410 -15.88 28.43 44.73
CA ALA A 410 -16.41 27.18 45.26
C ALA A 410 -15.86 26.80 46.65
N ASP A 411 -15.13 27.70 47.34
CA ASP A 411 -14.36 27.42 48.56
C ASP A 411 -13.28 26.33 48.38
N LEU A 412 -12.64 26.25 47.21
CA LEU A 412 -11.61 25.25 46.88
C LEU A 412 -10.25 25.87 46.55
N THR A 413 -9.18 25.09 46.74
CA THR A 413 -7.80 25.54 46.54
C THR A 413 -7.32 25.17 45.13
N PHE A 414 -6.91 26.17 44.34
CA PHE A 414 -6.40 25.96 42.97
C PHE A 414 -4.91 25.57 42.99
N VAL A 415 -4.58 24.37 42.53
CA VAL A 415 -3.19 23.90 42.37
C VAL A 415 -2.84 23.79 40.89
N ARG A 416 -1.96 24.67 40.39
CA ARG A 416 -1.55 24.69 38.98
C ARG A 416 -0.67 23.49 38.63
N LYS A 417 -1.00 22.80 37.54
CA LYS A 417 -0.14 21.84 36.83
C LYS A 417 -0.05 22.24 35.35
N ALA A 418 0.95 21.71 34.64
CA ALA A 418 1.12 21.91 33.20
C ALA A 418 1.01 20.56 32.48
N GLU A 419 0.43 20.56 31.28
CA GLU A 419 0.24 19.38 30.42
C GLU A 419 0.34 19.81 28.95
N THR A 420 0.94 18.99 28.09
CA THR A 420 0.91 19.24 26.64
C THR A 420 -0.44 18.79 26.08
N SER A 421 -0.99 19.55 25.14
CA SER A 421 -2.28 19.22 24.51
C SER A 421 -2.36 19.73 23.08
N VAL A 422 -2.82 18.85 22.19
CA VAL A 422 -3.10 19.14 20.78
C VAL A 422 -4.54 19.60 20.55
N THR A 423 -5.43 19.43 21.53
CA THR A 423 -6.88 19.72 21.43
C THR A 423 -7.31 20.96 22.22
N VAL A 424 -6.54 21.36 23.23
CA VAL A 424 -6.84 22.48 24.12
C VAL A 424 -5.82 23.60 23.90
N ALA A 425 -6.30 24.82 23.64
CA ALA A 425 -5.46 25.99 23.38
C ALA A 425 -4.52 26.31 24.55
N VAL A 426 -3.33 26.84 24.23
CA VAL A 426 -2.30 27.22 25.21
C VAL A 426 -2.89 28.17 26.26
N GLY A 427 -2.69 27.86 27.55
CA GLY A 427 -3.21 28.65 28.67
C GLY A 427 -4.61 28.27 29.16
N ASN A 428 -5.30 27.34 28.48
CA ASN A 428 -6.60 26.83 28.91
C ASN A 428 -6.49 25.51 29.69
N VAL A 429 -7.49 25.22 30.52
CA VAL A 429 -7.56 24.00 31.33
C VAL A 429 -7.83 22.76 30.47
N THR A 430 -6.97 21.74 30.60
CA THR A 430 -7.18 20.41 29.99
C THR A 430 -8.10 19.53 30.82
N ARG A 431 -7.88 19.48 32.14
CA ARG A 431 -8.61 18.64 33.11
C ARG A 431 -8.36 19.06 34.56
N THR A 432 -9.18 18.54 35.48
CA THR A 432 -9.00 18.67 36.93
C THR A 432 -8.91 17.33 37.65
N ASP A 433 -8.28 17.32 38.82
CA ASP A 433 -8.31 16.21 39.79
C ASP A 433 -8.43 16.80 41.21
N PRO A 434 -9.52 16.56 41.96
CA PRO A 434 -10.68 15.72 41.59
C PRO A 434 -11.45 16.21 40.34
N PRO A 435 -12.15 15.30 39.63
CA PRO A 435 -12.84 15.63 38.39
C PRO A 435 -14.02 16.58 38.61
N GLU A 436 -14.42 17.30 37.56
CA GLU A 436 -15.53 18.24 37.59
C GLU A 436 -16.83 17.59 38.09
N ARG A 437 -17.66 18.37 38.78
CA ARG A 437 -18.91 17.94 39.44
C ARG A 437 -18.75 16.93 40.58
N SER A 438 -17.53 16.52 40.94
CA SER A 438 -17.32 15.72 42.16
C SER A 438 -17.60 16.53 43.44
N ALA A 439 -18.05 15.86 44.49
CA ALA A 439 -18.28 16.47 45.80
C ALA A 439 -17.08 16.25 46.70
N VAL A 440 -16.44 17.34 47.13
CA VAL A 440 -15.20 17.34 47.93
C VAL A 440 -15.38 18.19 49.20
N PRO A 441 -14.63 17.96 50.28
CA PRO A 441 -14.64 18.86 51.44
C PRO A 441 -14.27 20.31 51.06
N LYS A 442 -14.81 21.29 51.80
CA LYS A 442 -14.34 22.69 51.69
C LYS A 442 -12.83 22.78 51.91
N LYS A 443 -12.18 23.64 51.15
CA LYS A 443 -10.72 23.88 51.10
C LYS A 443 -9.87 22.71 50.60
N SER A 444 -10.45 21.69 49.98
CA SER A 444 -9.67 20.67 49.27
C SER A 444 -8.90 21.25 48.09
N ASP A 445 -7.72 20.68 47.84
CA ASP A 445 -6.89 20.99 46.68
C ASP A 445 -7.48 20.38 45.41
N VAL A 446 -7.63 21.21 44.38
CA VAL A 446 -7.98 20.81 43.02
C VAL A 446 -6.76 21.05 42.14
N ASN A 447 -6.13 19.96 41.68
CA ASN A 447 -5.09 20.03 40.67
C ASN A 447 -5.76 20.40 39.34
N VAL A 448 -5.28 21.46 38.69
CA VAL A 448 -5.79 21.95 37.41
C VAL A 448 -4.63 21.96 36.40
N TRP A 449 -4.72 21.14 35.38
CA TRP A 449 -3.70 21.07 34.32
C TRP A 449 -4.01 22.10 33.24
N ILE A 450 -3.00 22.92 32.92
CA ILE A 450 -3.06 23.98 31.91
C ILE A 450 -2.27 23.53 30.68
N SER A 451 -2.90 23.65 29.51
CA SER A 451 -2.28 23.33 28.22
C SER A 451 -1.06 24.22 27.96
N THR A 452 0.08 23.61 27.65
CA THR A 452 1.25 24.29 27.08
C THR A 452 1.27 24.24 25.54
N GLY A 453 0.23 23.67 24.92
CA GLY A 453 0.16 23.41 23.48
C GLY A 453 0.79 22.06 23.08
N PRO A 454 0.88 21.79 21.77
CA PRO A 454 1.65 20.65 21.26
C PRO A 454 3.15 20.86 21.56
N ASP A 455 3.84 19.77 21.87
CA ASP A 455 5.31 19.75 21.82
C ASP A 455 5.80 20.19 20.43
N SER A 456 6.97 20.82 20.35
CA SER A 456 7.53 21.32 19.08
C SER A 456 9.01 20.98 18.94
N VAL A 457 9.41 20.63 17.73
CA VAL A 457 10.76 20.18 17.38
C VAL A 457 11.30 21.03 16.24
N LYS A 458 12.61 21.24 16.24
CA LYS A 458 13.30 21.98 15.17
C LYS A 458 13.70 21.01 14.05
N LEU A 459 13.03 21.14 12.90
CA LEU A 459 13.39 20.48 11.65
C LEU A 459 14.61 21.17 11.02
N SER A 460 15.71 20.43 10.89
CA SER A 460 16.88 20.82 10.11
C SER A 460 16.60 20.73 8.61
N ASP A 461 17.40 21.42 7.78
CA ASP A 461 17.38 21.18 6.34
C ASP A 461 17.90 19.76 6.04
N LEU A 462 17.17 19.04 5.18
CA LEU A 462 17.44 17.67 4.77
C LEU A 462 17.93 17.58 3.31
N SER A 463 18.14 18.71 2.64
CA SER A 463 18.60 18.77 1.24
C SER A 463 19.92 18.01 1.04
N GLY A 464 20.06 17.32 -0.10
CA GLY A 464 21.25 16.52 -0.45
C GLY A 464 21.42 15.17 0.28
N LEU A 465 20.59 14.89 1.30
CA LEU A 465 20.54 13.57 1.95
C LEU A 465 19.86 12.52 1.05
N THR A 466 20.14 11.24 1.27
CA THR A 466 19.31 10.17 0.67
C THR A 466 17.95 10.09 1.38
N GLN A 467 16.95 9.47 0.73
CA GLN A 467 15.64 9.22 1.32
C GLN A 467 15.74 8.59 2.72
N ASP A 468 16.57 7.56 2.88
CA ASP A 468 16.70 6.83 4.15
C ASP A 468 17.40 7.65 5.24
N GLN A 469 18.38 8.47 4.87
CA GLN A 469 19.04 9.41 5.78
C GLN A 469 18.06 10.48 6.27
N ALA A 470 17.27 11.07 5.37
CA ALA A 470 16.24 12.05 5.72
C ALA A 470 15.14 11.42 6.61
N ARG A 471 14.67 10.22 6.26
CA ARG A 471 13.69 9.47 7.09
C ARG A 471 14.24 9.12 8.48
N ALA A 472 15.52 8.76 8.59
CA ALA A 472 16.17 8.50 9.86
C ALA A 472 16.24 9.76 10.73
N GLN A 473 16.64 10.91 10.16
CA GLN A 473 16.69 12.18 10.89
C GLN A 473 15.29 12.68 11.30
N LEU A 474 14.27 12.54 10.45
CA LEU A 474 12.88 12.84 10.84
C LEU A 474 12.43 11.99 12.04
N LYS A 475 12.73 10.69 12.02
CA LYS A 475 12.38 9.77 13.11
C LYS A 475 13.13 10.09 14.41
N ASP A 476 14.41 10.46 14.33
CA ASP A 476 15.22 10.89 15.48
C ASP A 476 14.66 12.17 16.13
N LEU A 477 14.17 13.09 15.30
CA LEU A 477 13.42 14.29 15.71
C LEU A 477 11.99 14.01 16.18
N GLY A 478 11.54 12.75 16.24
CA GLY A 478 10.15 12.41 16.62
C GLY A 478 9.09 12.96 15.66
N LEU A 479 9.45 13.18 14.39
CA LEU A 479 8.57 13.61 13.30
C LEU A 479 8.18 12.41 12.42
N THR A 480 7.03 12.50 11.78
CA THR A 480 6.50 11.42 10.94
C THR A 480 6.93 11.64 9.48
N PRO A 481 7.67 10.71 8.84
CA PRO A 481 7.94 10.82 7.41
C PRO A 481 6.66 10.69 6.60
N GLY A 482 6.39 11.67 5.74
CA GLY A 482 5.19 11.75 4.92
C GLY A 482 5.34 11.15 3.53
N THR A 483 4.57 11.69 2.58
CA THR A 483 4.66 11.28 1.18
C THR A 483 6.02 11.67 0.59
N VAL A 484 6.51 10.82 -0.31
CA VAL A 484 7.68 11.11 -1.13
C VAL A 484 7.20 11.43 -2.53
N THR A 485 7.53 12.61 -3.04
CA THR A 485 7.25 13.01 -4.42
C THR A 485 8.56 13.09 -5.19
N GLN A 486 8.55 12.69 -6.47
CA GLN A 486 9.67 12.95 -7.36
C GLN A 486 9.48 14.31 -8.03
N VAL A 487 10.56 15.08 -8.11
CA VAL A 487 10.63 16.38 -8.80
C VAL A 487 11.85 16.42 -9.70
N ASP A 488 11.73 17.06 -10.85
CA ASP A 488 12.86 17.24 -11.78
C ASP A 488 13.70 18.43 -11.31
N ASP A 489 14.90 18.16 -10.79
CA ASP A 489 15.81 19.16 -10.24
C ASP A 489 17.22 19.00 -10.81
N PRO A 490 17.81 20.04 -11.44
CA PRO A 490 19.13 19.96 -12.05
C PRO A 490 20.29 20.14 -11.05
N ALA A 491 20.04 20.53 -9.80
CA ALA A 491 21.09 20.76 -8.80
C ALA A 491 21.36 19.53 -7.92
N GLN A 492 20.35 18.66 -7.75
CA GLN A 492 20.44 17.45 -6.93
C GLN A 492 20.50 16.18 -7.79
N PRO A 493 21.46 15.26 -7.53
CA PRO A 493 21.50 13.94 -8.15
C PRO A 493 20.25 13.11 -7.86
N GLN A 494 19.95 12.14 -8.73
CA GLN A 494 18.85 11.19 -8.55
C GLN A 494 18.84 10.56 -7.14
N GLY A 495 17.65 10.52 -6.52
CA GLY A 495 17.47 9.89 -5.20
C GLY A 495 17.93 10.76 -4.01
N LYS A 496 18.35 12.01 -4.25
CA LYS A 496 18.63 13.00 -3.21
C LYS A 496 17.43 13.88 -2.91
N VAL A 497 17.24 14.25 -1.64
CA VAL A 497 16.20 15.18 -1.20
C VAL A 497 16.49 16.57 -1.75
N VAL A 498 15.49 17.16 -2.41
CA VAL A 498 15.49 18.52 -2.96
C VAL A 498 14.90 19.49 -1.94
N SER A 499 13.76 19.12 -1.33
CA SER A 499 13.05 19.96 -0.36
C SER A 499 12.16 19.14 0.57
N THR A 500 11.68 19.78 1.65
CA THR A 500 10.72 19.20 2.59
C THR A 500 9.47 20.08 2.70
N ALA A 501 8.32 19.49 3.01
CA ALA A 501 7.09 20.21 3.32
C ALA A 501 6.49 19.68 4.64
N PRO A 502 6.47 20.45 5.74
CA PRO A 502 6.99 21.82 5.90
C PRO A 502 8.50 21.93 5.66
N ALA A 503 8.95 23.14 5.30
CA ALA A 503 10.37 23.47 5.16
C ALA A 503 11.08 23.53 6.53
N ALA A 504 12.41 23.54 6.53
CA ALA A 504 13.24 23.62 7.73
C ALA A 504 12.82 24.79 8.65
N GLY A 505 12.64 24.51 9.94
CA GLY A 505 12.02 25.43 10.89
C GLY A 505 11.48 24.73 12.15
N THR A 506 10.70 25.44 12.96
CA THR A 506 10.03 24.84 14.13
C THR A 506 8.69 24.25 13.70
N VAL A 507 8.48 22.96 13.97
CA VAL A 507 7.28 22.21 13.61
C VAL A 507 6.71 21.48 14.83
N PRO A 508 5.41 21.14 14.89
CA PRO A 508 4.87 20.34 15.99
C PRO A 508 5.52 18.94 16.03
N ALA A 509 5.80 18.43 17.23
CA ALA A 509 6.25 17.06 17.44
C ALA A 509 5.21 16.07 16.87
N GLY A 510 5.68 14.96 16.29
CA GLY A 510 4.83 13.99 15.59
C GLY A 510 4.24 14.46 14.24
N SER A 511 4.40 15.74 13.86
CA SER A 511 3.89 16.24 12.58
C SER A 511 4.51 15.55 11.37
N THR A 512 3.75 15.51 10.28
CA THR A 512 4.15 14.84 9.05
C THR A 512 5.01 15.76 8.17
N VAL A 513 6.17 15.27 7.75
CA VAL A 513 7.07 15.98 6.83
C VAL A 513 7.19 15.19 5.52
N ASN A 514 6.62 15.75 4.46
CA ASN A 514 6.73 15.21 3.10
C ASN A 514 8.12 15.54 2.51
N LEU A 515 8.64 14.67 1.64
CA LEU A 515 9.94 14.82 0.99
C LEU A 515 9.78 14.95 -0.52
N SER A 516 10.39 15.97 -1.11
CA SER A 516 10.59 16.06 -2.56
C SER A 516 11.97 15.51 -2.88
N ILE A 517 12.08 14.55 -3.79
CA ILE A 517 13.32 13.86 -4.16
C ILE A 517 13.60 14.08 -5.65
N SER A 518 14.86 14.29 -6.01
CA SER A 518 15.27 14.43 -7.42
C SER A 518 14.97 13.13 -8.18
N SER A 519 14.16 13.25 -9.24
CA SER A 519 13.85 12.19 -10.19
C SER A 519 15.09 11.70 -10.95
N GLY A 520 16.14 12.53 -11.01
CA GLY A 520 17.28 12.35 -11.90
C GLY A 520 17.03 12.82 -13.33
N ASN A 521 15.87 13.40 -13.64
CA ASN A 521 15.58 13.97 -14.95
C ASN A 521 15.87 15.47 -14.99
N VAL A 522 16.22 15.96 -16.18
CA VAL A 522 16.45 17.37 -16.49
C VAL A 522 15.82 17.70 -17.84
N GLN A 523 15.37 18.95 -18.00
CA GLN A 523 14.82 19.44 -19.27
C GLN A 523 15.95 19.82 -20.22
N LEU A 524 16.17 19.03 -21.28
CA LEU A 524 17.07 19.36 -22.38
C LEU A 524 16.39 20.40 -23.29
N PRO A 525 16.94 21.63 -23.43
CA PRO A 525 16.45 22.60 -24.39
C PRO A 525 16.89 22.28 -25.83
N ASP A 526 16.38 23.04 -26.79
CA ASP A 526 16.96 23.07 -28.14
C ASP A 526 18.31 23.79 -28.12
N LEU A 527 19.34 23.10 -28.62
CA LEU A 527 20.72 23.55 -28.75
C LEU A 527 21.09 23.87 -30.20
N VAL A 528 20.22 23.60 -31.17
CA VAL A 528 20.47 23.89 -32.59
C VAL A 528 20.65 25.40 -32.81
N GLY A 529 21.66 25.76 -33.60
CA GLY A 529 22.03 27.16 -33.86
C GLY A 529 22.83 27.83 -32.74
N LYS A 530 23.03 27.20 -31.58
CA LYS A 530 23.91 27.74 -30.52
C LYS A 530 25.39 27.52 -30.85
N PRO A 531 26.30 28.39 -30.38
CA PRO A 531 27.73 28.11 -30.39
C PRO A 531 28.06 26.88 -29.52
N ARG A 532 29.06 26.10 -29.93
CA ARG A 532 29.54 24.89 -29.23
C ARG A 532 29.84 25.15 -27.75
N ALA A 533 30.45 26.28 -27.42
CA ALA A 533 30.78 26.64 -26.05
C ALA A 533 29.53 26.89 -25.18
N GLU A 534 28.50 27.52 -25.74
CA GLU A 534 27.21 27.73 -25.05
C GLU A 534 26.48 26.40 -24.86
N ALA A 535 26.40 25.57 -25.92
CA ALA A 535 25.79 24.25 -25.85
C ALA A 535 26.48 23.34 -24.83
N GLN A 536 27.81 23.34 -24.78
CA GLN A 536 28.57 22.62 -23.74
C GLN A 536 28.28 23.16 -22.33
N GLY A 537 28.17 24.48 -22.17
CA GLY A 537 27.83 25.10 -20.89
C GLY A 537 26.45 24.66 -20.39
N VAL A 538 25.44 24.66 -21.28
CA VAL A 538 24.08 24.20 -20.98
C VAL A 538 24.08 22.71 -20.61
N LEU A 539 24.71 21.84 -21.41
CA LEU A 539 24.79 20.41 -21.09
C LEU A 539 25.48 20.16 -19.73
N THR A 540 26.58 20.87 -19.45
CA THR A 540 27.31 20.75 -18.17
C THR A 540 26.44 21.17 -16.99
N ALA A 541 25.67 22.26 -17.12
CA ALA A 541 24.76 22.74 -16.08
C ALA A 541 23.56 21.81 -15.83
N LEU A 542 23.22 20.95 -16.80
CA LEU A 542 22.19 19.91 -16.68
C LEU A 542 22.77 18.54 -16.31
N HIS A 543 24.07 18.46 -15.97
CA HIS A 543 24.80 17.21 -15.73
C HIS A 543 24.75 16.20 -16.89
N LEU A 544 24.69 16.68 -18.13
CA LEU A 544 24.67 15.88 -19.37
C LEU A 544 26.04 15.86 -20.05
N THR A 545 26.34 14.77 -20.76
CA THR A 545 27.59 14.62 -21.51
C THR A 545 27.40 15.03 -22.98
N GLY A 546 28.12 16.03 -23.46
CA GLY A 546 28.11 16.41 -24.88
C GLY A 546 29.07 15.56 -25.71
N ASN A 547 28.56 14.89 -26.75
CA ASN A 547 29.38 14.22 -27.77
C ASN A 547 29.32 15.03 -29.07
N PHE A 548 30.45 15.60 -29.51
CA PHE A 548 30.49 16.54 -30.64
C PHE A 548 31.13 15.91 -31.87
N THR A 549 30.38 15.86 -32.98
CA THR A 549 30.85 15.37 -34.28
C THR A 549 30.98 16.53 -35.27
N ASN A 550 32.12 16.65 -35.95
CA ASN A 550 32.34 17.72 -36.91
C ASN A 550 31.69 17.38 -38.26
N VAL A 551 30.97 18.33 -38.85
CA VAL A 551 30.31 18.21 -40.17
C VAL A 551 30.59 19.48 -40.99
N GLU A 552 31.03 19.31 -42.23
CA GLU A 552 31.28 20.44 -43.13
C GLU A 552 29.99 21.19 -43.47
N SER A 553 29.99 22.53 -43.37
CA SER A 553 28.87 23.37 -43.79
C SER A 553 29.37 24.68 -44.39
N ALA A 554 28.87 25.02 -45.59
CA ALA A 554 29.14 26.30 -46.23
C ALA A 554 28.16 27.41 -45.77
N ASP A 555 26.97 27.04 -45.29
CA ASP A 555 25.86 27.96 -45.01
C ASP A 555 25.77 28.39 -43.54
N LYS A 556 26.66 27.87 -42.69
CA LYS A 556 26.64 28.08 -41.24
C LYS A 556 28.01 28.49 -40.73
N THR A 557 28.01 29.35 -39.71
CA THR A 557 29.21 29.77 -39.00
C THR A 557 29.92 28.56 -38.37
N PRO A 558 31.27 28.47 -38.45
CA PRO A 558 32.02 27.45 -37.73
C PRO A 558 31.70 27.42 -36.23
N ASP A 559 31.90 26.26 -35.59
CA ASP A 559 31.60 26.00 -34.18
C ASP A 559 30.11 26.20 -33.78
N THR A 560 29.18 26.17 -34.75
CA THR A 560 27.73 26.25 -34.50
C THR A 560 27.09 24.86 -34.53
N VAL A 561 26.17 24.57 -33.60
CA VAL A 561 25.39 23.32 -33.59
C VAL A 561 24.43 23.27 -34.79
N LEU A 562 24.56 22.22 -35.61
CA LEU A 562 23.73 21.96 -36.78
C LEU A 562 22.51 21.08 -36.45
N THR A 563 22.74 20.01 -35.69
CA THR A 563 21.72 19.02 -35.33
C THR A 563 22.01 18.47 -33.95
N GLN A 564 20.96 18.07 -33.23
CA GLN A 564 21.04 17.25 -32.02
C GLN A 564 20.35 15.90 -32.27
N ASP A 565 20.89 14.83 -31.70
CA ASP A 565 20.37 13.46 -31.86
C ASP A 565 19.07 13.21 -31.08
N ARG A 566 18.89 13.91 -29.95
CA ARG A 566 17.69 13.87 -29.12
C ARG A 566 16.85 15.13 -29.27
N SER A 567 15.54 14.96 -29.41
CA SER A 567 14.59 16.07 -29.34
C SER A 567 14.63 16.77 -27.98
N PRO A 568 14.34 18.09 -27.91
CA PRO A 568 14.15 18.80 -26.64
C PRO A 568 13.06 18.14 -25.78
N GLY A 569 13.31 17.99 -24.47
CA GLY A 569 12.41 17.24 -23.58
C GLY A 569 13.10 16.76 -22.29
N LEU A 570 12.40 15.94 -21.51
CA LEU A 570 12.96 15.28 -20.33
C LEU A 570 14.05 14.27 -20.75
N VAL A 571 15.22 14.35 -20.13
CA VAL A 571 16.31 13.36 -20.26
C VAL A 571 16.94 13.08 -18.89
N GLN A 572 17.53 11.91 -18.69
CA GLN A 572 18.24 11.60 -17.45
C GLN A 572 19.60 12.29 -17.36
N GLN A 573 19.94 12.78 -16.17
CA GLN A 573 21.28 13.22 -15.80
C GLN A 573 22.32 12.13 -16.10
N GLY A 574 23.56 12.53 -16.41
CA GLY A 574 24.65 11.65 -16.80
C GLY A 574 24.57 11.11 -18.23
N SER A 575 23.42 11.23 -18.92
CA SER A 575 23.25 10.71 -20.27
C SER A 575 23.96 11.56 -21.35
N THR A 576 24.35 10.91 -22.45
CA THR A 576 25.07 11.56 -23.56
C THR A 576 24.13 12.14 -24.61
N VAL A 577 24.34 13.39 -25.03
CA VAL A 577 23.65 14.05 -26.15
C VAL A 577 24.64 14.23 -27.30
N GLY A 578 24.29 13.71 -28.49
CA GLY A 578 25.06 13.86 -29.71
C GLY A 578 24.74 15.17 -30.44
N LEU A 579 25.77 15.97 -30.72
CA LEU A 579 25.66 17.27 -31.38
C LEU A 579 26.59 17.33 -32.60
N SER A 580 26.04 17.60 -33.78
CA SER A 580 26.84 17.88 -34.98
C SER A 580 27.25 19.35 -34.99
N ILE A 581 28.54 19.63 -35.14
CA ILE A 581 29.11 20.98 -35.17
C ILE A 581 29.57 21.34 -36.58
N ALA A 582 29.19 22.53 -37.03
CA ALA A 582 29.66 23.10 -38.29
C ALA A 582 31.16 23.34 -38.27
N ILE A 583 31.88 22.77 -39.23
CA ILE A 583 33.25 23.16 -39.57
C ILE A 583 33.28 23.78 -40.98
N ALA A 584 34.26 24.65 -41.22
CA ALA A 584 34.49 25.20 -42.55
C ALA A 584 34.77 24.06 -43.55
N PRO A 585 34.19 24.10 -44.76
CA PRO A 585 34.42 23.06 -45.76
C PRO A 585 35.88 23.06 -46.19
N THR A 586 36.52 21.89 -46.16
CA THR A 586 37.92 21.69 -46.57
C THR A 586 38.09 21.66 -48.09
N THR A 587 36.98 21.67 -48.83
CA THR A 587 36.96 21.66 -50.29
C THR A 587 36.04 22.72 -50.88
N VAL A 588 36.44 23.24 -52.04
CA VAL A 588 35.74 24.20 -52.89
C VAL A 588 35.29 23.48 -54.16
N THR A 589 34.08 23.75 -54.62
CA THR A 589 33.56 23.15 -55.87
C THR A 589 33.89 24.03 -57.06
N ILE A 590 34.42 23.44 -58.15
CA ILE A 590 34.73 24.18 -59.39
C ILE A 590 33.42 24.62 -60.07
N PRO A 591 33.23 25.94 -60.35
CA PRO A 591 31.98 26.45 -60.93
C PRO A 591 31.64 25.91 -62.32
N ASP A 592 30.36 25.71 -62.59
CA ASP A 592 29.84 25.31 -63.92
C ASP A 592 30.07 26.37 -65.01
N GLY A 593 30.18 27.63 -64.64
CA GLY A 593 30.20 28.76 -65.58
C GLY A 593 31.56 29.11 -66.19
N LEU A 594 32.64 28.37 -65.91
CA LEU A 594 33.99 28.75 -66.37
C LEU A 594 34.18 28.64 -67.89
N VAL A 595 33.44 27.74 -68.56
CA VAL A 595 33.50 27.53 -70.02
C VAL A 595 32.69 28.61 -70.74
N GLY A 596 33.21 29.14 -71.85
CA GLY A 596 32.58 30.21 -72.62
C GLY A 596 32.92 31.64 -72.15
N GLN A 597 33.59 31.79 -71.00
CA GLN A 597 34.12 33.08 -70.52
C GLN A 597 35.54 33.35 -71.04
N THR A 598 36.01 34.60 -70.94
CA THR A 598 37.42 34.93 -71.14
C THR A 598 38.28 34.37 -70.01
N TYR A 599 39.57 34.14 -70.28
CA TYR A 599 40.54 33.71 -69.26
C TYR A 599 40.50 34.61 -68.02
N ASP A 600 40.54 35.94 -68.18
CA ASP A 600 40.55 36.88 -67.06
C ASP A 600 39.28 36.83 -66.20
N ALA A 601 38.12 36.56 -66.80
CA ALA A 601 36.85 36.43 -66.07
C ALA A 601 36.81 35.12 -65.28
N ALA A 602 37.17 34.00 -65.91
CA ALA A 602 37.29 32.70 -65.27
C ALA A 602 38.36 32.69 -64.16
N ALA A 603 39.50 33.36 -64.38
CA ALA A 603 40.57 33.49 -63.39
C ALA A 603 40.15 34.32 -62.18
N LYS A 604 39.40 35.43 -62.38
CA LYS A 604 38.80 36.19 -61.27
C LYS A 604 37.78 35.36 -60.49
N GLN A 605 36.95 34.58 -61.18
CA GLN A 605 35.96 33.71 -60.56
C GLN A 605 36.61 32.59 -59.72
N LEU A 606 37.72 32.00 -60.19
CA LEU A 606 38.50 31.03 -59.42
C LEU A 606 39.24 31.68 -58.25
N ALA A 607 39.85 32.85 -58.45
CA ALA A 607 40.56 33.58 -57.39
C ALA A 607 39.63 34.03 -56.25
N ALA A 608 38.39 34.41 -56.57
CA ALA A 608 37.35 34.72 -55.57
C ALA A 608 36.96 33.52 -54.69
N LEU A 609 37.25 32.29 -55.15
CA LEU A 609 37.07 31.04 -54.41
C LEU A 609 38.37 30.50 -53.80
N GLY A 610 39.46 31.30 -53.82
CA GLY A 610 40.77 30.90 -53.30
C GLY A 610 41.51 29.86 -54.13
N LEU A 611 41.16 29.68 -55.41
CA LEU A 611 41.81 28.74 -56.33
C LEU A 611 42.78 29.45 -57.28
N GLN A 612 43.82 28.77 -57.72
CA GLN A 612 44.81 29.32 -58.66
C GLN A 612 44.41 28.97 -60.09
N ALA A 613 44.31 29.96 -60.98
CA ALA A 613 44.10 29.73 -62.40
C ALA A 613 45.44 29.61 -63.13
N GLN A 614 45.62 28.53 -63.92
CA GLN A 614 46.77 28.37 -64.81
C GLN A 614 46.27 28.21 -66.25
N GLN A 615 46.74 29.07 -67.16
CA GLN A 615 46.45 28.91 -68.58
C GLN A 615 47.25 27.74 -69.17
N ALA A 616 46.58 26.79 -69.82
CA ALA A 616 47.25 25.80 -70.67
C ALA A 616 47.69 26.43 -72.00
N THR A 617 48.64 25.79 -72.70
CA THR A 617 49.07 26.20 -74.04
C THR A 617 47.86 26.34 -74.97
N PRO A 618 47.57 27.54 -75.53
CA PRO A 618 46.35 27.76 -76.30
C PRO A 618 46.28 26.91 -77.57
N VAL A 619 45.14 26.23 -77.76
CA VAL A 619 44.86 25.34 -78.90
C VAL A 619 43.88 26.01 -79.85
N ALA A 620 44.00 25.73 -81.16
CA ALA A 620 43.04 26.21 -82.14
C ALA A 620 41.66 25.54 -81.96
N SER A 621 40.58 26.30 -82.07
CA SER A 621 39.20 25.79 -82.03
C SER A 621 38.33 26.56 -83.01
N ALA A 622 37.47 25.84 -83.74
CA ALA A 622 36.47 26.45 -84.61
C ALA A 622 35.23 26.94 -83.82
N ASP A 623 34.99 26.39 -82.64
CA ASP A 623 33.78 26.59 -81.84
C ASP A 623 33.90 27.75 -80.84
N TYR A 624 35.14 28.14 -80.50
CA TYR A 624 35.43 29.17 -79.48
C TYR A 624 36.37 30.25 -80.03
N ALA A 625 35.98 31.52 -79.86
CA ALA A 625 36.80 32.68 -80.21
C ALA A 625 38.12 32.73 -79.41
N GLN A 626 39.12 33.44 -79.94
CA GLN A 626 40.42 33.61 -79.27
C GLN A 626 40.26 34.20 -77.85
N GLY A 627 40.91 33.59 -76.86
CA GLY A 627 40.87 34.02 -75.47
C GLY A 627 39.73 33.45 -74.62
N ILE A 628 38.85 32.63 -75.20
CA ILE A 628 37.73 31.98 -74.50
C ILE A 628 38.15 30.62 -73.93
N VAL A 629 37.72 30.33 -72.70
CA VAL A 629 37.92 29.06 -71.99
C VAL A 629 37.01 27.98 -72.60
N MET A 630 37.61 26.87 -73.02
CA MET A 630 36.95 25.71 -73.64
C MET A 630 36.68 24.60 -72.61
N SER A 631 37.56 24.42 -71.64
CA SER A 631 37.43 23.45 -70.56
C SER A 631 38.35 23.79 -69.38
N SER A 632 38.03 23.25 -68.20
CA SER A 632 38.86 23.31 -66.99
C SER A 632 39.33 21.92 -66.59
N ASN A 633 40.49 21.80 -65.96
CA ASN A 633 40.94 20.59 -65.27
C ASN A 633 41.43 20.95 -63.85
N PRO A 634 40.80 20.48 -62.76
CA PRO A 634 39.65 19.57 -62.76
C PRO A 634 38.38 20.17 -63.38
N ASN A 635 37.46 19.28 -63.78
CA ASN A 635 36.22 19.66 -64.46
C ASN A 635 35.26 20.38 -63.51
N LYS A 636 34.26 21.07 -64.07
CA LYS A 636 33.12 21.61 -63.31
C LYS A 636 32.50 20.59 -62.36
N GLY A 637 32.07 21.04 -61.18
CA GLY A 637 31.51 20.17 -60.13
C GLY A 637 32.55 19.36 -59.34
N ALA A 638 33.83 19.33 -59.74
CA ALA A 638 34.87 18.69 -58.94
C ALA A 638 35.13 19.47 -57.64
N LYS A 639 35.36 18.73 -56.54
CA LYS A 639 35.75 19.29 -55.25
C LYS A 639 37.28 19.30 -55.12
N VAL A 640 37.86 20.45 -54.83
CA VAL A 640 39.32 20.66 -54.72
C VAL A 640 39.66 21.42 -53.44
N VAL A 641 40.86 21.22 -52.90
CA VAL A 641 41.32 21.95 -51.70
C VAL A 641 41.61 23.42 -52.06
N PRO A 642 41.29 24.41 -51.22
CA PRO A 642 41.72 25.80 -51.40
C PRO A 642 43.21 25.91 -51.76
N GLY A 643 43.56 26.81 -52.68
CA GLY A 643 44.91 26.95 -53.23
C GLY A 643 45.27 26.00 -54.38
N SER A 644 44.42 25.01 -54.69
CA SER A 644 44.64 24.10 -55.84
C SER A 644 44.65 24.85 -57.17
N THR A 645 45.49 24.37 -58.10
CA THR A 645 45.57 24.89 -59.46
C THR A 645 44.50 24.28 -60.36
N VAL A 646 43.67 25.12 -60.96
CA VAL A 646 42.73 24.75 -62.03
C VAL A 646 43.32 25.19 -63.36
N ILE A 647 43.60 24.21 -64.22
CA ILE A 647 44.15 24.42 -65.56
C ILE A 647 43.00 24.82 -66.49
N LEU A 648 43.08 25.99 -67.11
CA LEU A 648 42.11 26.49 -68.08
C LEU A 648 42.64 26.33 -69.50
N ASN A 649 41.94 25.54 -70.31
CA ASN A 649 42.23 25.38 -71.73
C ASN A 649 41.58 26.52 -72.51
N VAL A 650 42.38 27.37 -73.15
CA VAL A 650 41.91 28.59 -73.81
C VAL A 650 42.09 28.48 -75.32
N SER A 651 41.10 28.92 -76.09
CA SER A 651 41.14 28.92 -77.56
C SER A 651 42.13 29.97 -78.08
N LYS A 652 42.89 29.60 -79.11
CA LYS A 652 43.70 30.52 -79.94
C LYS A 652 42.88 31.14 -81.09
N GLY A 653 41.58 30.87 -81.17
CA GLY A 653 40.71 31.14 -82.30
C GLY A 653 40.73 30.00 -83.33
N PRO A 654 39.98 30.14 -84.44
CA PRO A 654 40.06 29.19 -85.55
C PRO A 654 41.48 29.14 -86.08
N GLY A 655 41.99 27.91 -86.28
CA GLY A 655 43.32 27.70 -86.86
C GLY A 655 43.42 28.26 -88.27
N PRO A 656 44.64 28.37 -88.84
CA PRO A 656 44.81 28.84 -90.21
C PRO A 656 43.97 27.98 -91.16
N THR A 657 43.00 28.61 -91.82
CA THR A 657 42.15 27.95 -92.82
C THR A 657 43.01 27.56 -94.01
N THR A 658 43.36 26.27 -94.12
CA THR A 658 44.09 25.74 -95.28
C THR A 658 43.28 25.98 -96.56
N PRO A 659 43.77 26.76 -97.54
CA PRO A 659 43.00 27.05 -98.74
C PRO A 659 43.01 25.87 -99.72
N GLY A 660 41.96 25.05 -99.67
CA GLY A 660 41.40 24.28 -100.80
C GLY A 660 42.24 23.15 -101.43
N GLY A 661 41.65 21.95 -101.53
CA GLY A 661 42.16 20.92 -102.45
C GLY A 661 41.53 19.52 -102.35
N GLY A 662 40.59 19.21 -103.24
CA GLY A 662 40.33 17.83 -103.68
C GLY A 662 39.19 17.06 -102.98
N ALA A 663 38.20 16.65 -103.76
CA ALA A 663 37.11 15.78 -103.31
C ALA A 663 37.51 14.29 -103.34
N ALA A 664 37.02 13.50 -102.37
CA ALA A 664 36.93 12.05 -102.49
C ALA A 664 35.74 11.50 -101.68
N ALA A 665 34.82 10.85 -102.41
CA ALA A 665 33.82 9.85 -102.03
C ALA A 665 33.32 9.73 -100.57
N ALA A 666 31.99 9.82 -100.40
CA ALA A 666 31.28 9.14 -99.32
C ALA A 666 31.37 7.61 -99.46
N PRO A 667 31.21 6.87 -98.35
CA PRO A 667 30.10 5.91 -98.36
C PRO A 667 29.30 5.80 -97.04
N ALA A 668 28.00 5.54 -97.24
CA ALA A 668 27.09 4.69 -96.45
C ALA A 668 26.97 4.80 -94.91
N ALA A 669 25.72 4.77 -94.44
CA ALA A 669 25.33 4.75 -93.03
C ALA A 669 25.41 3.36 -92.37
N ALA A 670 25.54 3.34 -91.04
CA ALA A 670 25.20 2.20 -90.18
C ALA A 670 24.66 2.69 -88.81
N ALA A 671 23.87 1.84 -88.16
CA ALA A 671 22.97 2.14 -87.03
C ALA A 671 23.66 2.38 -85.66
N PRO A 672 22.96 2.97 -84.66
CA PRO A 672 23.48 3.12 -83.30
C PRO A 672 23.52 1.78 -82.54
N ALA A 673 24.56 1.57 -81.75
CA ALA A 673 24.70 0.41 -80.85
C ALA A 673 24.45 0.81 -79.38
N THR A 674 23.59 0.05 -78.72
CA THR A 674 23.29 0.11 -77.29
C THR A 674 24.31 -0.66 -76.46
N THR A 675 24.74 -0.08 -75.34
CA THR A 675 25.20 -0.76 -74.11
C THR A 675 24.86 0.18 -72.94
N GLY A 676 24.42 -0.29 -71.77
CA GLY A 676 24.54 -1.63 -71.22
C GLY A 676 25.35 -1.56 -69.94
#